data_AF-A0A3B0YGI7-F1
#
_entry.id   AF-A0A3B0YGI7-F1
#
_cell.length_a   1.000
_cell.length_b   1.000
_cell.length_c   1.000
_cell.angle_alpha   90.00
_cell.angle_beta   90.00
_cell.angle_gamma   90.00
#
_symmetry.space_group_name_H-M   'P 1'
#
loop_
_entity.id
_entity.type
_entity.pdbx_description
1 polymer ?
#
loop_
_entity_poly.entity_id
_entity_poly.type
_entity_poly.pdbx_seq_one_letter_code
_entity_poly.pdbx_strand_id
1 'polypeptide(L)'
;MNYKSLFLTLIFLTLTACGSDNNSNNAGNTSLPPVQPPVIQTNKFTTEIPPDLIVLSQGGTGTLKAFIVIDNDIQNRIEMQLDIIDTGTASVSISGLEQTTHDIKIDYEYLLAEIITPVATANKTLDLTAIGANDLTFNVNDYDLNRLDEDEDGINNTLELIAGTDPRVIELFAAILNLSYEFENTFTFSWLDVNGATYYILSEVIEGSTNRTQIGPRIFPGIQRFDHEVSVLAHLNSKFILQSCNDSGCAEDKALNVAGSLEGALVQVTSDQYIEANGSLSGDGNTYAVRTGFVEVSIYVKNNGQWSLQGTVIKSIPDAGFGGLVDNSDQFGVNVILSKDGSTLAVSASIDDTSEPGVNPASLAFGNGGNDSGAVYVFTRSTDQWSEQAYIKASNLAGSNFFGDSIDISDDGSTLAIGAFGDRRTSTGVGAAQQTPTGLVNAGAVYVFNRSNSGVWLQNVYIKASNTDANDRFGSSVSLSGDGLTLAVGAVGEDSVEKGIKDTLLIDDNLAINSGAVYVYLFDGSNWNQQAYIKASNSDAEDGFSLVELSADGNTLAVSALGEDSGSRIDEQNNLALDSGAVYVFERTAAAWTQQDYIKPDNIDAIGSFGSSISLNGLGTLLAIGDPDENSDSAGVGGDSRNKNHNSGALYLFERNVRWDQKNRIKSNNPITGEKFGIGLLTDDGATLIEQNSLLY
;
A
#
# COMPACT_ATOMS: atom_id res chain seq x y z
N MET A 1 -7.33 -53.69 1.42
CA MET A 1 -7.90 -55.06 1.50
C MET A 1 -7.07 -55.97 0.59
N ASN A 2 -6.91 -57.25 0.97
CA ASN A 2 -6.63 -58.46 0.15
C ASN A 2 -6.25 -58.26 -1.34
N TYR A 3 -5.15 -58.80 -1.91
CA TYR A 3 -4.18 -59.87 -1.55
C TYR A 3 -2.90 -59.68 -2.42
N LYS A 4 -1.72 -60.32 -2.26
CA LYS A 4 -1.12 -61.39 -1.40
C LYS A 4 0.42 -61.14 -1.34
N SER A 5 1.19 -61.62 -0.36
CA SER A 5 1.89 -62.95 -0.24
C SER A 5 2.74 -63.33 -1.47
N LEU A 6 3.99 -63.80 -1.37
CA LEU A 6 4.65 -64.63 -0.32
C LEU A 6 6.21 -64.52 -0.51
N PHE A 7 7.13 -64.40 0.45
CA PHE A 7 7.12 -64.34 1.94
C PHE A 7 8.43 -63.66 2.47
N LEU A 8 8.71 -63.75 3.79
CA LEU A 8 9.97 -63.38 4.47
C LEU A 8 10.37 -64.50 5.46
N THR A 9 11.64 -64.63 5.88
CA THR A 9 12.14 -64.80 7.29
C THR A 9 13.56 -65.37 7.34
N LEU A 10 14.26 -65.09 8.44
CA LEU A 10 15.71 -65.19 8.67
C LEU A 10 16.10 -66.35 9.64
N ILE A 11 17.39 -66.46 9.98
CA ILE A 11 17.97 -66.91 11.28
C ILE A 11 18.57 -68.36 11.46
N PHE A 12 19.92 -68.38 11.48
CA PHE A 12 20.87 -69.03 12.42
C PHE A 12 21.26 -70.55 12.40
N LEU A 13 22.52 -70.75 11.95
CA LEU A 13 23.70 -71.20 12.73
C LEU A 13 24.09 -72.70 12.85
N THR A 14 25.43 -72.90 12.85
CA THR A 14 26.25 -74.07 13.23
C THR A 14 26.07 -75.41 12.51
N LEU A 15 27.20 -75.97 12.03
CA LEU A 15 27.57 -77.36 12.28
C LEU A 15 29.09 -77.60 12.13
N THR A 16 29.60 -78.60 12.85
CA THR A 16 31.04 -78.91 13.03
C THR A 16 31.53 -80.01 12.08
N ALA A 17 32.87 -80.16 11.97
CA ALA A 17 33.52 -81.00 10.96
C ALA A 17 33.70 -82.49 11.33
N CYS A 18 33.50 -83.36 10.33
CA CYS A 18 34.13 -84.68 10.09
C CYS A 18 33.72 -85.12 8.66
N GLY A 19 34.44 -85.95 7.90
CA GLY A 19 35.70 -86.68 8.12
C GLY A 19 35.66 -88.01 7.33
N SER A 20 36.81 -88.49 6.83
CA SER A 20 36.98 -89.74 6.01
C SER A 20 36.39 -89.69 4.57
N ASP A 21 36.86 -90.44 3.57
CA ASP A 21 37.89 -91.51 3.58
C ASP A 21 38.57 -91.76 2.20
N ASN A 22 39.82 -92.25 2.22
CA ASN A 22 40.55 -93.09 1.23
C ASN A 22 40.39 -92.87 -0.31
N ASN A 23 41.46 -92.88 -1.13
CA ASN A 23 42.37 -94.02 -1.31
C ASN A 23 43.74 -93.71 -1.98
N SER A 24 44.66 -94.67 -1.82
CA SER A 24 46.10 -94.80 -2.09
C SER A 24 46.74 -94.50 -3.47
N ASN A 25 48.08 -94.33 -3.42
CA ASN A 25 49.13 -94.45 -4.46
C ASN A 25 49.32 -93.23 -5.41
N ASN A 26 50.53 -92.94 -5.93
CA ASN A 26 51.76 -93.73 -6.01
C ASN A 26 53.06 -92.89 -5.79
N ALA A 27 54.23 -93.52 -5.75
CA ALA A 27 55.50 -92.93 -5.31
C ALA A 27 56.20 -91.97 -6.29
N GLY A 28 56.94 -91.01 -5.74
CA GLY A 28 57.91 -90.16 -6.44
C GLY A 28 58.92 -89.53 -5.47
N ASN A 29 60.22 -89.79 -5.64
CA ASN A 29 61.28 -89.33 -4.73
C ASN A 29 62.02 -88.11 -5.32
N THR A 30 61.89 -86.94 -4.68
CA THR A 30 62.77 -85.79 -4.89
C THR A 30 63.13 -85.14 -3.55
N SER A 31 64.34 -84.59 -3.45
CA SER A 31 64.91 -84.05 -2.21
C SER A 31 64.31 -82.69 -1.83
N LEU A 32 63.92 -82.53 -0.57
CA LEU A 32 63.53 -81.24 0.01
C LEU A 32 64.73 -80.26 0.03
N PRO A 33 64.56 -79.01 -0.43
CA PRO A 33 65.41 -77.89 -0.05
C PRO A 33 65.24 -77.55 1.45
N PRO A 34 66.16 -76.78 2.06
CA PRO A 34 65.97 -76.31 3.42
C PRO A 34 64.75 -75.37 3.53
N VAL A 35 63.93 -75.57 4.55
CA VAL A 35 62.78 -74.70 4.87
C VAL A 35 63.32 -73.34 5.34
N GLN A 36 63.08 -72.29 4.56
CA GLN A 36 63.20 -70.92 5.07
C GLN A 36 62.10 -70.67 6.13
N PRO A 37 62.36 -69.83 7.15
CA PRO A 37 61.29 -69.32 8.00
C PRO A 37 60.25 -68.58 7.16
N PRO A 38 58.98 -68.52 7.59
CA PRO A 38 57.93 -67.82 6.86
C PRO A 38 58.33 -66.36 6.64
N VAL A 39 58.36 -65.94 5.38
CA VAL A 39 58.54 -64.53 5.03
C VAL A 39 57.26 -63.81 5.43
N ILE A 40 57.33 -62.97 6.46
CA ILE A 40 56.25 -62.03 6.75
C ILE A 40 56.22 -61.05 5.58
N GLN A 41 55.22 -61.20 4.71
CA GLN A 41 54.98 -60.27 3.62
C GLN A 41 54.52 -58.94 4.22
N THR A 42 55.16 -57.85 3.80
CA THR A 42 54.75 -56.49 4.09
C THR A 42 54.29 -55.88 2.78
N ASN A 43 53.02 -55.47 2.75
CA ASN A 43 52.35 -54.87 1.61
C ASN A 43 52.34 -53.35 1.80
N LYS A 44 52.86 -52.58 0.83
CA LYS A 44 52.79 -51.12 0.87
C LYS A 44 51.54 -50.64 0.15
N PHE A 45 50.76 -49.83 0.85
CA PHE A 45 49.66 -49.06 0.29
C PHE A 45 50.13 -47.63 0.08
N THR A 46 49.93 -47.09 -1.12
CA THR A 46 50.25 -45.69 -1.45
C THR A 46 49.06 -45.07 -2.17
N THR A 47 48.74 -43.82 -1.90
CA THR A 47 47.75 -43.05 -2.65
C THR A 47 48.32 -41.70 -3.02
N GLU A 48 47.98 -41.22 -4.21
CA GLU A 48 47.96 -39.78 -4.51
C GLU A 48 46.86 -39.12 -3.65
N ILE A 49 47.07 -37.89 -3.20
CA ILE A 49 46.05 -37.08 -2.53
C ILE A 49 45.35 -36.24 -3.60
N PRO A 50 44.01 -36.26 -3.71
CA PRO A 50 43.26 -35.37 -4.60
C PRO A 50 43.65 -33.89 -4.43
N PRO A 51 43.82 -33.10 -5.52
CA PRO A 51 44.33 -31.73 -5.45
C PRO A 51 43.57 -30.81 -4.48
N ASP A 52 42.26 -30.93 -4.41
CA ASP A 52 41.42 -30.09 -3.55
C ASP A 52 41.67 -30.38 -2.06
N LEU A 53 41.96 -31.64 -1.70
CA LEU A 53 42.40 -32.00 -0.35
C LEU A 53 43.81 -31.47 -0.03
N ILE A 54 44.69 -31.33 -1.03
CA ILE A 54 46.00 -30.67 -0.84
C ILE A 54 45.78 -29.19 -0.52
N VAL A 55 44.87 -28.50 -1.23
CA VAL A 55 44.48 -27.11 -0.93
C VAL A 55 43.92 -26.99 0.48
N LEU A 56 42.95 -27.85 0.84
CA LEU A 56 42.35 -27.90 2.18
C LEU A 56 43.40 -28.13 3.29
N SER A 57 44.38 -29.01 3.04
CA SER A 57 45.45 -29.30 3.99
C SER A 57 46.57 -28.25 4.05
N GLN A 58 46.65 -27.31 3.09
CA GLN A 58 47.67 -26.25 3.07
C GLN A 58 47.11 -24.87 3.45
N GLY A 59 45.82 -24.61 3.21
CA GLY A 59 45.14 -23.36 3.52
C GLY A 59 44.22 -23.40 4.75
N GLY A 60 43.81 -24.59 5.20
CA GLY A 60 42.84 -24.77 6.28
C GLY A 60 43.38 -24.56 7.70
N THR A 61 42.46 -24.31 8.64
CA THR A 61 42.73 -24.24 10.10
C THR A 61 42.56 -25.59 10.82
N GLY A 62 42.03 -26.60 10.12
CA GLY A 62 41.85 -27.96 10.63
C GLY A 62 43.03 -28.89 10.33
N THR A 63 42.79 -30.19 10.35
CA THR A 63 43.80 -31.22 10.03
C THR A 63 43.19 -32.29 9.14
N LEU A 64 43.75 -32.46 7.93
CA LEU A 64 43.42 -33.58 7.06
C LEU A 64 44.08 -34.88 7.59
N LYS A 65 43.30 -35.95 7.65
CA LYS A 65 43.76 -37.32 7.92
C LYS A 65 43.34 -38.26 6.80
N ALA A 66 44.10 -39.32 6.62
CA ALA A 66 43.82 -40.41 5.69
C ALA A 66 43.84 -41.74 6.45
N PHE A 67 42.85 -42.59 6.22
CA PHE A 67 42.74 -43.91 6.86
C PHE A 67 42.55 -45.00 5.81
N ILE A 68 43.23 -46.13 6.00
CA ILE A 68 42.94 -47.36 5.28
C ILE A 68 42.04 -48.27 6.11
N VAL A 69 41.02 -48.83 5.46
CA VAL A 69 40.13 -49.85 5.97
C VAL A 69 40.30 -51.10 5.10
N ILE A 70 40.40 -52.27 5.72
CA ILE A 70 40.55 -53.57 5.06
C ILE A 70 39.34 -54.42 5.41
N ASP A 71 38.75 -55.06 4.40
CA ASP A 71 37.58 -55.95 4.49
C ASP A 71 36.40 -55.33 5.28
N ASN A 72 36.27 -54.01 5.16
CA ASN A 72 35.29 -53.17 5.84
C ASN A 72 35.40 -53.14 7.39
N ASP A 73 36.55 -53.51 7.98
CA ASP A 73 36.82 -53.35 9.41
C ASP A 73 37.10 -51.88 9.78
N ILE A 74 36.02 -51.11 9.90
CA ILE A 74 36.04 -49.71 10.33
C ILE A 74 36.51 -49.50 11.76
N GLN A 75 36.61 -50.55 12.59
CA GLN A 75 37.05 -50.44 14.00
C GLN A 75 38.58 -50.51 14.11
N ASN A 76 39.24 -51.29 13.24
CA ASN A 76 40.70 -51.43 13.20
C ASN A 76 41.34 -50.67 12.02
N ARG A 77 40.68 -49.61 11.53
CA ARG A 77 41.22 -48.73 10.48
C ARG A 77 42.59 -48.15 10.88
N ILE A 78 43.50 -48.02 9.92
CA ILE A 78 44.89 -47.61 10.18
C ILE A 78 45.13 -46.21 9.59
N GLU A 79 45.66 -45.28 10.38
CA GLU A 79 46.02 -43.95 9.90
C GLU A 79 47.25 -44.03 8.98
N MET A 80 47.13 -43.44 7.78
CA MET A 80 48.20 -43.40 6.79
C MET A 80 49.10 -42.19 7.02
N GLN A 81 50.39 -42.30 6.74
CA GLN A 81 51.31 -41.17 6.82
C GLN A 81 51.18 -40.30 5.56
N LEU A 82 50.76 -39.04 5.72
CA LEU A 82 50.69 -38.05 4.65
C LEU A 82 52.08 -37.41 4.39
N ASP A 83 52.38 -37.14 3.12
CA ASP A 83 53.49 -36.32 2.63
C ASP A 83 52.94 -35.32 1.59
N ILE A 84 52.94 -34.05 1.96
CA ILE A 84 52.21 -32.96 1.29
C ILE A 84 53.17 -32.02 0.54
N ILE A 85 54.48 -32.28 0.58
CA ILE A 85 55.51 -31.29 0.20
C ILE A 85 55.85 -31.29 -1.31
N ASP A 86 55.94 -32.47 -1.94
CA ASP A 86 56.37 -32.59 -3.35
C ASP A 86 55.22 -32.96 -4.32
N THR A 87 54.49 -34.05 -4.06
CA THR A 87 53.45 -34.56 -4.98
C THR A 87 52.09 -34.83 -4.35
N GLY A 88 51.95 -34.67 -3.02
CA GLY A 88 50.74 -35.01 -2.28
C GLY A 88 50.46 -36.52 -2.30
N THR A 89 51.00 -37.26 -1.34
CA THR A 89 50.72 -38.70 -1.20
C THR A 89 50.43 -39.08 0.24
N ALA A 90 49.68 -40.16 0.46
CA ALA A 90 49.60 -40.83 1.75
C ALA A 90 50.03 -42.29 1.61
N SER A 91 50.70 -42.86 2.61
CA SER A 91 51.13 -44.26 2.55
C SER A 91 51.20 -44.96 3.90
N VAL A 92 51.10 -46.29 3.87
CA VAL A 92 51.21 -47.17 5.03
C VAL A 92 51.73 -48.54 4.59
N SER A 93 52.42 -49.24 5.49
CA SER A 93 52.96 -50.58 5.24
C SER A 93 52.37 -51.54 6.26
N ILE A 94 51.66 -52.57 5.78
CA ILE A 94 50.92 -53.52 6.61
C ILE A 94 51.54 -54.90 6.44
N SER A 95 51.69 -55.67 7.52
CA SER A 95 52.40 -56.95 7.52
C SER A 95 51.51 -58.09 7.95
N GLY A 96 51.58 -59.22 7.24
CA GLY A 96 50.86 -60.44 7.61
C GLY A 96 49.38 -60.48 7.23
N LEU A 97 49.01 -59.83 6.11
CA LEU A 97 47.72 -60.08 5.45
C LEU A 97 47.61 -61.54 5.00
N GLU A 98 46.39 -62.08 4.93
CA GLU A 98 46.16 -63.44 4.46
C GLU A 98 46.38 -63.54 2.94
N GLN A 99 46.64 -64.75 2.42
CA GLN A 99 46.88 -64.96 0.98
C GLN A 99 45.53 -65.10 0.25
N THR A 100 44.77 -64.02 0.29
CA THR A 100 43.37 -63.93 -0.12
C THR A 100 43.11 -62.64 -0.92
N THR A 101 41.90 -62.54 -1.46
CA THR A 101 41.38 -61.29 -1.99
C THR A 101 40.86 -60.42 -0.84
N HIS A 102 41.27 -59.16 -0.77
CA HIS A 102 40.87 -58.19 0.24
C HIS A 102 40.23 -56.96 -0.39
N ASP A 103 39.21 -56.39 0.23
CA ASP A 103 38.63 -55.11 -0.19
C ASP A 103 39.26 -53.96 0.61
N ILE A 104 39.88 -53.03 -0.11
CA ILE A 104 40.67 -51.93 0.42
C ILE A 104 39.95 -50.61 0.17
N LYS A 105 39.62 -49.91 1.25
CA LYS A 105 38.98 -48.60 1.23
C LYS A 105 39.93 -47.57 1.82
N ILE A 106 40.06 -46.42 1.17
CA ILE A 106 40.77 -45.26 1.71
C ILE A 106 39.74 -44.16 1.95
N ASP A 107 39.73 -43.63 3.17
CA ASP A 107 38.87 -42.53 3.61
C ASP A 107 39.72 -41.34 4.04
N TYR A 108 39.33 -40.14 3.60
CA TYR A 108 39.86 -38.88 4.11
C TYR A 108 38.83 -38.22 5.02
N GLU A 109 39.31 -37.80 6.18
CA GLU A 109 38.56 -37.02 7.17
C GLU A 109 39.26 -35.69 7.38
N TYR A 110 38.51 -34.59 7.45
CA TYR A 110 39.01 -33.29 7.86
C TYR A 110 38.50 -32.96 9.27
N LEU A 111 39.43 -32.62 10.16
CA LEU A 111 39.15 -32.38 11.58
C LEU A 111 39.24 -30.89 11.88
N LEU A 112 38.12 -30.26 12.26
CA LEU A 112 38.03 -28.85 12.58
C LEU A 112 37.21 -28.65 13.87
N ALA A 113 37.75 -27.99 14.88
CA ALA A 113 37.05 -27.69 16.14
C ALA A 113 36.31 -28.89 16.78
N GLU A 114 36.98 -30.06 16.85
CA GLU A 114 36.46 -31.36 17.32
C GLU A 114 35.37 -32.02 16.44
N ILE A 115 34.94 -31.38 15.35
CA ILE A 115 34.11 -31.96 14.30
C ILE A 115 34.99 -32.80 13.35
N ILE A 116 34.46 -33.93 12.89
CA ILE A 116 35.09 -34.82 11.90
C ILE A 116 34.18 -34.87 10.68
N THR A 117 34.60 -34.26 9.57
CA THR A 117 33.84 -34.27 8.31
C THR A 117 34.49 -35.23 7.32
N PRO A 118 33.76 -36.18 6.70
CA PRO A 118 34.27 -37.02 5.63
C PRO A 118 34.40 -36.18 4.34
N VAL A 119 35.56 -36.22 3.68
CA VAL A 119 35.85 -35.34 2.53
C VAL A 119 36.20 -36.07 1.24
N ALA A 120 36.71 -37.31 1.30
CA ALA A 120 36.86 -38.18 0.13
C ALA A 120 36.85 -39.67 0.50
N THR A 121 36.44 -40.53 -0.45
CA THR A 121 36.57 -41.98 -0.32
C THR A 121 36.93 -42.65 -1.65
N ALA A 122 37.71 -43.73 -1.60
CA ALA A 122 38.06 -44.58 -2.74
C ALA A 122 38.07 -46.05 -2.33
N ASN A 123 37.76 -46.95 -3.27
CA ASN A 123 37.66 -48.40 -3.01
C ASN A 123 38.34 -49.20 -4.13
N LYS A 124 39.19 -50.18 -3.78
CA LYS A 124 39.83 -51.12 -4.70
C LYS A 124 39.99 -52.49 -4.05
N THR A 125 39.94 -53.54 -4.85
CA THR A 125 40.22 -54.91 -4.41
C THR A 125 41.69 -55.26 -4.63
N LEU A 126 42.35 -55.84 -3.63
CA LEU A 126 43.71 -56.37 -3.66
C LEU A 126 43.67 -57.91 -3.69
N ASP A 127 44.18 -58.54 -4.74
CA ASP A 127 44.24 -60.00 -4.85
C ASP A 127 45.65 -60.54 -4.53
N LEU A 128 45.84 -61.04 -3.30
CA LEU A 128 47.09 -61.68 -2.87
C LEU A 128 47.19 -63.16 -3.28
N THR A 129 46.22 -63.70 -4.03
CA THR A 129 46.33 -65.07 -4.57
C THR A 129 47.23 -65.15 -5.82
N ALA A 130 47.55 -63.99 -6.43
CA ALA A 130 48.35 -63.88 -7.65
C ALA A 130 49.86 -63.69 -7.37
N ILE A 131 50.70 -64.49 -8.02
CA ILE A 131 52.17 -64.44 -7.86
C ILE A 131 52.71 -63.08 -8.36
N GLY A 132 53.07 -62.21 -7.42
CA GLY A 132 53.69 -60.89 -7.68
C GLY A 132 52.84 -59.69 -7.23
N ALA A 133 51.62 -59.90 -6.74
CA ALA A 133 50.82 -58.84 -6.12
C ALA A 133 51.34 -58.54 -4.69
N ASN A 134 52.05 -57.41 -4.54
CA ASN A 134 52.65 -57.00 -3.27
C ASN A 134 52.10 -55.66 -2.76
N ASP A 135 52.03 -54.65 -3.63
CA ASP A 135 51.69 -53.27 -3.27
C ASP A 135 50.45 -52.80 -4.03
N LEU A 136 49.69 -51.86 -3.47
CA LEU A 136 48.49 -51.28 -4.09
C LEU A 136 48.62 -49.74 -4.16
N THR A 137 48.32 -49.19 -5.33
CA THR A 137 48.31 -47.74 -5.58
C THR A 137 46.92 -47.22 -5.92
N PHE A 138 46.52 -46.14 -5.25
CA PHE A 138 45.38 -45.30 -5.61
C PHE A 138 45.88 -44.01 -6.26
N ASN A 139 45.20 -43.57 -7.31
CA ASN A 139 45.48 -42.35 -8.05
C ASN A 139 44.33 -41.36 -7.83
N VAL A 140 44.51 -40.08 -8.18
CA VAL A 140 43.48 -39.04 -7.98
C VAL A 140 42.10 -39.44 -8.54
N ASN A 141 42.06 -40.08 -9.72
CA ASN A 141 40.82 -40.48 -10.40
C ASN A 141 40.07 -41.67 -9.76
N ASP A 142 40.61 -42.29 -8.70
CA ASP A 142 39.96 -43.38 -7.98
C ASP A 142 39.02 -42.88 -6.85
N TYR A 143 38.99 -41.57 -6.59
CA TYR A 143 38.21 -40.92 -5.52
C TYR A 143 36.88 -40.35 -6.00
N ASP A 144 35.82 -40.58 -5.23
CA ASP A 144 34.52 -39.96 -5.40
C ASP A 144 34.37 -38.80 -4.41
N LEU A 145 34.61 -37.57 -4.90
CA LEU A 145 34.47 -36.33 -4.12
C LEU A 145 33.03 -35.80 -4.09
N ASN A 146 32.23 -36.09 -5.12
CA ASN A 146 30.89 -35.51 -5.29
C ASN A 146 29.78 -36.28 -4.56
N ARG A 147 30.15 -37.36 -3.87
CA ARG A 147 29.26 -38.22 -3.08
C ARG A 147 29.23 -37.86 -1.59
N LEU A 148 30.09 -36.95 -1.15
CA LEU A 148 30.20 -36.50 0.23
C LEU A 148 29.75 -35.05 0.32
N ASP A 149 28.47 -34.93 0.64
CA ASP A 149 27.61 -33.74 0.73
C ASP A 149 26.72 -34.11 1.94
N GLU A 150 26.87 -33.40 3.08
CA GLU A 150 26.26 -33.78 4.36
C GLU A 150 24.91 -33.09 4.65
N ASP A 151 24.50 -32.10 3.84
CA ASP A 151 23.20 -31.42 3.95
C ASP A 151 22.31 -31.48 2.69
N GLU A 152 22.80 -32.10 1.61
CA GLU A 152 22.13 -32.33 0.32
C GLU A 152 21.86 -31.05 -0.50
N ASP A 153 22.70 -30.00 -0.37
CA ASP A 153 22.61 -28.78 -1.20
C ASP A 153 23.16 -28.94 -2.63
N GLY A 154 24.05 -29.92 -2.87
CA GLY A 154 24.66 -30.22 -4.16
C GLY A 154 26.10 -29.71 -4.35
N ILE A 155 26.66 -29.01 -3.36
CA ILE A 155 28.09 -28.74 -3.19
C ILE A 155 28.67 -29.86 -2.31
N ASN A 156 29.90 -30.30 -2.60
CA ASN A 156 30.53 -31.32 -1.76
C ASN A 156 31.31 -30.71 -0.58
N ASN A 157 31.39 -31.46 0.52
CA ASN A 157 32.06 -31.10 1.77
C ASN A 157 33.48 -30.54 1.58
N THR A 158 34.21 -30.99 0.54
CA THR A 158 35.57 -30.49 0.25
C THR A 158 35.56 -29.05 -0.28
N LEU A 159 34.67 -28.74 -1.23
CA LEU A 159 34.56 -27.39 -1.81
C LEU A 159 34.08 -26.36 -0.78
N GLU A 160 33.15 -26.76 0.06
CA GLU A 160 32.65 -25.97 1.19
C GLU A 160 33.73 -25.64 2.22
N LEU A 161 34.48 -26.64 2.69
CA LEU A 161 35.56 -26.42 3.66
C LEU A 161 36.72 -25.60 3.07
N ILE A 162 36.84 -25.53 1.73
CA ILE A 162 37.75 -24.62 1.02
C ILE A 162 37.16 -23.20 0.92
N ALA A 163 35.84 -23.05 0.79
CA ALA A 163 35.14 -21.76 0.82
C ALA A 163 35.03 -21.15 2.24
N GLY A 164 34.98 -22.01 3.27
CA GLY A 164 34.84 -21.64 4.67
C GLY A 164 33.41 -21.79 5.24
N THR A 165 32.52 -22.50 4.56
CA THR A 165 31.17 -22.86 5.07
C THR A 165 31.23 -24.08 6.00
N ASP A 166 30.09 -24.44 6.62
CA ASP A 166 29.96 -25.62 7.48
C ASP A 166 29.07 -26.66 6.75
N PRO A 167 29.61 -27.82 6.29
CA PRO A 167 28.93 -28.81 5.42
C PRO A 167 27.68 -29.53 5.93
N ARG A 168 26.98 -28.92 6.88
CA ARG A 168 25.85 -29.50 7.65
C ARG A 168 24.76 -28.44 7.85
N VAL A 169 24.86 -27.31 7.17
CA VAL A 169 24.09 -26.08 7.42
C VAL A 169 23.79 -25.39 6.08
N ILE A 170 22.73 -25.85 5.42
CA ILE A 170 22.25 -25.33 4.14
C ILE A 170 22.24 -23.80 4.18
N GLU A 171 23.15 -23.16 3.45
CA GLU A 171 23.25 -21.70 3.44
C GLU A 171 22.00 -21.10 2.81
N LEU A 172 21.28 -20.29 3.59
CA LEU A 172 19.99 -19.77 3.18
C LEU A 172 20.15 -18.58 2.24
N PHE A 173 19.84 -18.77 0.96
CA PHE A 173 19.89 -17.70 -0.03
C PHE A 173 18.65 -16.80 0.00
N ALA A 174 18.81 -15.57 -0.50
CA ALA A 174 17.71 -14.63 -0.68
C ALA A 174 16.81 -15.04 -1.86
N ALA A 175 15.49 -15.07 -1.65
CA ALA A 175 14.51 -15.32 -2.70
C ALA A 175 14.34 -14.07 -3.58
N ILE A 176 14.60 -14.19 -4.88
CA ILE A 176 14.51 -13.07 -5.82
C ILE A 176 13.06 -12.60 -5.94
N LEU A 177 12.78 -11.41 -5.42
CA LEU A 177 11.44 -10.83 -5.45
C LEU A 177 11.15 -10.18 -6.80
N ASN A 178 9.91 -10.35 -7.28
CA ASN A 178 9.34 -9.63 -8.41
C ASN A 178 8.03 -8.96 -7.96
N LEU A 179 7.76 -7.76 -8.46
CA LEU A 179 6.55 -6.99 -8.22
C LEU A 179 5.91 -6.63 -9.55
N SER A 180 4.61 -6.91 -9.69
CA SER A 180 3.76 -6.50 -10.80
C SER A 180 2.43 -5.94 -10.30
N TYR A 181 1.73 -5.24 -11.19
CA TYR A 181 0.42 -4.64 -10.97
C TYR A 181 -0.51 -5.21 -12.04
N GLU A 182 -1.65 -5.77 -11.63
CA GLU A 182 -2.66 -6.34 -12.55
C GLU A 182 -3.98 -5.55 -12.53
N PHE A 183 -4.29 -4.85 -11.44
CA PHE A 183 -5.50 -4.03 -11.24
C PHE A 183 -5.20 -2.82 -10.34
N GLU A 184 -6.07 -1.81 -10.39
CA GLU A 184 -5.79 -0.44 -9.91
C GLU A 184 -5.39 -0.30 -8.43
N ASN A 185 -5.71 -1.28 -7.58
CA ASN A 185 -5.27 -1.33 -6.18
C ASN A 185 -4.73 -2.70 -5.74
N THR A 186 -3.91 -3.37 -6.57
CA THR A 186 -3.30 -4.66 -6.20
C THR A 186 -1.83 -4.79 -6.60
N PHE A 187 -0.95 -4.90 -5.60
CA PHE A 187 0.43 -5.33 -5.78
C PHE A 187 0.53 -6.86 -5.77
N THR A 188 0.93 -7.42 -6.91
CA THR A 188 1.21 -8.86 -7.08
C THR A 188 2.70 -9.11 -6.85
N PHE A 189 3.04 -9.78 -5.77
CA PHE A 189 4.39 -10.20 -5.45
C PHE A 189 4.61 -11.65 -5.90
N SER A 190 5.76 -11.96 -6.50
CA SER A 190 6.11 -13.33 -6.91
C SER A 190 7.62 -13.61 -6.81
N TRP A 191 7.95 -14.85 -6.47
CA TRP A 191 9.32 -15.34 -6.30
C TRP A 191 9.37 -16.85 -6.54
N LEU A 192 10.57 -17.40 -6.70
CA LEU A 192 10.77 -18.85 -6.74
C LEU A 192 11.17 -19.37 -5.36
N ASP A 193 10.79 -20.60 -5.04
CA ASP A 193 11.18 -21.21 -3.77
C ASP A 193 12.70 -21.42 -3.66
N VAL A 194 13.25 -21.11 -2.47
CA VAL A 194 14.67 -21.29 -2.15
C VAL A 194 14.87 -22.57 -1.34
N ASN A 195 15.92 -23.34 -1.65
CA ASN A 195 16.25 -24.54 -0.88
C ASN A 195 16.57 -24.19 0.58
N GLY A 196 16.19 -25.05 1.52
CA GLY A 196 16.35 -24.79 2.96
C GLY A 196 15.45 -23.70 3.57
N ALA A 197 14.63 -22.99 2.79
CA ALA A 197 13.64 -22.03 3.31
C ALA A 197 12.40 -22.76 3.87
N THR A 198 11.95 -22.40 5.08
CA THR A 198 10.76 -22.98 5.73
C THR A 198 9.56 -22.04 5.72
N TYR A 199 9.80 -20.73 5.63
CA TYR A 199 8.80 -19.70 5.38
C TYR A 199 9.44 -18.43 4.80
N TYR A 200 8.61 -17.53 4.29
CA TYR A 200 9.00 -16.19 3.85
C TYR A 200 8.28 -15.12 4.68
N ILE A 201 8.91 -13.95 4.79
CA ILE A 201 8.33 -12.72 5.32
C ILE A 201 8.40 -11.65 4.23
N LEU A 202 7.25 -11.12 3.82
CA LEU A 202 7.19 -9.88 3.05
C LEU A 202 7.17 -8.69 4.02
N SER A 203 7.83 -7.59 3.68
CA SER A 203 7.82 -6.36 4.46
C SER A 203 7.83 -5.11 3.60
N GLU A 204 7.28 -4.04 4.14
CA GLU A 204 7.42 -2.67 3.63
C GLU A 204 8.37 -1.84 4.50
N VAL A 205 9.08 -0.92 3.85
CA VAL A 205 9.67 0.28 4.43
C VAL A 205 9.20 1.49 3.61
N ILE A 206 8.37 2.35 4.20
CA ILE A 206 7.91 3.61 3.58
C ILE A 206 9.10 4.57 3.40
N GLU A 207 9.09 5.42 2.38
CA GLU A 207 10.15 6.41 2.17
C GLU A 207 10.28 7.37 3.38
N GLY A 208 11.51 7.79 3.70
CA GLY A 208 11.83 8.56 4.91
C GLY A 208 11.82 7.76 6.23
N SER A 209 11.10 6.62 6.29
CA SER A 209 11.01 5.78 7.49
C SER A 209 12.24 4.89 7.69
N THR A 210 12.56 4.59 8.96
CA THR A 210 13.46 3.50 9.37
C THR A 210 12.72 2.29 9.95
N ASN A 211 11.40 2.39 10.14
CA ASN A 211 10.57 1.28 10.61
C ASN A 211 10.21 0.37 9.44
N ARG A 212 10.34 -0.94 9.66
CA ARG A 212 9.96 -2.02 8.73
C ARG A 212 8.71 -2.71 9.24
N THR A 213 7.67 -2.78 8.42
CA THR A 213 6.37 -3.38 8.75
C THR A 213 6.23 -4.71 8.01
N GLN A 214 5.90 -5.79 8.72
CA GLN A 214 5.57 -7.07 8.07
C GLN A 214 4.19 -6.97 7.39
N ILE A 215 4.11 -7.47 6.15
CA ILE A 215 2.88 -7.58 5.40
C ILE A 215 2.35 -9.00 5.50
N GLY A 216 1.09 -9.15 5.94
CA GLY A 216 0.39 -10.42 5.98
C GLY A 216 1.02 -11.48 6.93
N PRO A 217 0.54 -12.74 6.85
CA PRO A 217 1.10 -13.85 7.60
C PRO A 217 2.46 -14.28 7.04
N ARG A 218 3.16 -15.18 7.77
CA ARG A 218 4.29 -15.93 7.18
C ARG A 218 3.79 -16.76 6.00
N ILE A 219 4.51 -16.70 4.89
CA ILE A 219 4.15 -17.37 3.64
C ILE A 219 4.95 -18.67 3.55
N PHE A 220 4.31 -19.81 3.27
CA PHE A 220 4.99 -21.11 3.26
C PHE A 220 5.42 -21.51 1.83
N PRO A 221 6.49 -22.34 1.68
CA PRO A 221 6.95 -22.82 0.39
C PRO A 221 5.85 -23.45 -0.48
N GLY A 222 5.97 -23.25 -1.80
CA GLY A 222 4.93 -23.58 -2.78
C GLY A 222 3.88 -22.48 -2.98
N ILE A 223 3.80 -21.47 -2.11
CA ILE A 223 2.98 -20.26 -2.32
C ILE A 223 3.87 -19.19 -2.96
N GLN A 224 4.13 -19.32 -4.26
CA GLN A 224 5.06 -18.51 -5.06
C GLN A 224 4.48 -17.16 -5.56
N ARG A 225 3.26 -16.81 -5.12
CA ARG A 225 2.56 -15.55 -5.40
C ARG A 225 1.84 -15.07 -4.14
N PHE A 226 1.90 -13.78 -3.87
CA PHE A 226 1.14 -13.11 -2.81
C PHE A 226 0.57 -11.80 -3.36
N ASP A 227 -0.75 -11.63 -3.24
CA ASP A 227 -1.47 -10.47 -3.76
C ASP A 227 -1.85 -9.58 -2.57
N HIS A 228 -1.43 -8.32 -2.63
CA HIS A 228 -1.71 -7.33 -1.61
C HIS A 228 -2.63 -6.25 -2.18
N GLU A 229 -3.87 -6.23 -1.74
CA GLU A 229 -4.80 -5.13 -2.00
C GLU A 229 -4.40 -3.94 -1.10
N VAL A 230 -4.06 -2.80 -1.73
CA VAL A 230 -3.61 -1.53 -1.09
C VAL A 230 -3.85 -0.36 -2.03
N SER A 231 -4.03 0.86 -1.49
CA SER A 231 -3.97 2.06 -2.33
C SER A 231 -2.57 2.22 -2.92
N VAL A 232 -2.46 2.17 -4.24
CA VAL A 232 -1.17 2.29 -4.92
C VAL A 232 -0.55 3.69 -4.73
N LEU A 233 -1.38 4.72 -4.52
CA LEU A 233 -0.93 6.07 -4.17
C LEU A 233 -0.44 6.17 -2.71
N ALA A 234 -1.07 5.47 -1.78
CA ALA A 234 -0.62 5.40 -0.38
C ALA A 234 0.74 4.70 -0.23
N HIS A 235 1.09 3.80 -1.14
CA HIS A 235 2.35 3.03 -1.10
C HIS A 235 3.35 3.44 -2.20
N LEU A 236 3.15 4.60 -2.82
CA LEU A 236 4.08 5.15 -3.81
C LEU A 236 5.44 5.46 -3.15
N ASN A 237 6.54 5.22 -3.89
CA ASN A 237 7.94 5.23 -3.44
C ASN A 237 8.35 4.22 -2.34
N SER A 238 7.42 3.47 -1.73
CA SER A 238 7.75 2.44 -0.74
C SER A 238 8.72 1.37 -1.25
N LYS A 239 9.40 0.72 -0.30
CA LYS A 239 10.35 -0.38 -0.53
C LYS A 239 9.80 -1.69 0.01
N PHE A 240 9.60 -2.66 -0.87
CA PHE A 240 9.21 -4.02 -0.50
C PHE A 240 10.44 -4.94 -0.43
N ILE A 241 10.51 -5.73 0.63
CA ILE A 241 11.63 -6.64 0.93
C ILE A 241 11.06 -8.02 1.25
N LEU A 242 11.50 -9.04 0.52
CA LEU A 242 11.25 -10.44 0.85
C LEU A 242 12.42 -11.01 1.65
N GLN A 243 12.10 -11.76 2.69
CA GLN A 243 13.04 -12.56 3.47
C GLN A 243 12.72 -14.05 3.29
N SER A 244 13.72 -14.84 2.87
CA SER A 244 13.76 -16.29 3.09
C SER A 244 14.08 -16.55 4.55
N CYS A 245 13.40 -17.47 5.22
CA CYS A 245 13.67 -17.79 6.63
C CYS A 245 13.65 -19.30 6.93
N ASN A 246 14.49 -19.72 7.87
CA ASN A 246 14.49 -21.04 8.49
C ASN A 246 14.80 -20.93 10.01
N ASP A 247 14.99 -22.07 10.68
CA ASP A 247 15.24 -22.09 12.14
C ASP A 247 16.62 -21.49 12.53
N SER A 248 17.53 -21.34 11.57
CA SER A 248 18.87 -20.74 11.77
C SER A 248 18.88 -19.22 11.57
N GLY A 249 17.94 -18.65 10.81
CA GLY A 249 17.87 -17.21 10.55
C GLY A 249 17.02 -16.84 9.33
N CYS A 250 17.23 -15.62 8.82
CA CYS A 250 16.63 -15.15 7.57
C CYS A 250 17.68 -14.47 6.68
N ALA A 251 17.55 -14.67 5.37
CA ALA A 251 18.30 -13.96 4.33
C ALA A 251 17.35 -13.06 3.53
N GLU A 252 17.81 -11.87 3.13
CA GLU A 252 16.98 -10.87 2.45
C GLU A 252 17.52 -10.47 1.08
N ASP A 253 16.59 -10.28 0.14
CA ASP A 253 16.91 -9.79 -1.21
C ASP A 253 17.00 -8.26 -1.23
N LYS A 254 17.55 -7.72 -2.32
CA LYS A 254 17.55 -6.29 -2.60
C LYS A 254 16.12 -5.76 -2.65
N ALA A 255 15.84 -4.75 -1.82
CA ALA A 255 14.57 -4.05 -1.80
C ALA A 255 14.11 -3.58 -3.19
N LEU A 256 12.85 -3.88 -3.54
CA LEU A 256 12.17 -3.33 -4.71
C LEU A 256 11.50 -2.01 -4.34
N ASN A 257 11.78 -0.94 -5.10
CA ASN A 257 11.03 0.31 -5.00
C ASN A 257 9.73 0.20 -5.84
N VAL A 258 8.64 0.83 -5.39
CA VAL A 258 7.46 1.09 -6.24
C VAL A 258 7.75 2.14 -7.32
N ALA A 259 8.74 3.01 -7.09
CA ALA A 259 9.15 4.07 -8.01
C ALA A 259 9.71 3.52 -9.34
N GLY A 260 8.84 3.35 -10.33
CA GLY A 260 9.19 2.91 -11.68
C GLY A 260 8.03 2.56 -12.63
N SER A 261 6.77 2.54 -12.19
CA SER A 261 5.64 2.00 -12.99
C SER A 261 4.40 2.90 -13.14
N LEU A 262 4.30 4.04 -12.44
CA LEU A 262 3.02 4.74 -12.20
C LEU A 262 2.96 6.18 -12.71
N GLU A 263 3.50 6.43 -13.90
CA GLU A 263 3.41 7.71 -14.66
C GLU A 263 1.99 8.01 -15.20
N GLY A 264 0.93 7.45 -14.58
CA GLY A 264 -0.47 7.57 -14.99
C GLY A 264 -1.52 7.39 -13.88
N ALA A 265 -1.08 7.30 -12.62
CA ALA A 265 -1.94 7.35 -11.42
C ALA A 265 -2.04 8.77 -10.84
N LEU A 266 -0.93 9.52 -10.88
CA LEU A 266 -0.93 10.97 -10.72
C LEU A 266 -1.24 11.62 -12.07
N VAL A 267 -2.27 12.48 -12.11
CA VAL A 267 -2.65 13.23 -13.31
C VAL A 267 -2.59 14.72 -12.99
N GLN A 268 -1.44 15.33 -13.25
CA GLN A 268 -1.26 16.77 -13.10
C GLN A 268 -1.97 17.50 -14.26
N VAL A 269 -3.08 18.19 -13.99
CA VAL A 269 -3.82 18.97 -15.00
C VAL A 269 -3.52 20.46 -14.86
N THR A 270 -2.44 20.90 -15.50
CA THR A 270 -2.06 22.32 -15.55
C THR A 270 -3.02 23.11 -16.44
N SER A 271 -3.77 24.06 -15.86
CA SER A 271 -4.48 25.08 -16.63
C SER A 271 -3.50 26.16 -17.11
N ASP A 272 -3.43 26.37 -18.43
CA ASP A 272 -2.74 27.52 -19.03
C ASP A 272 -3.50 28.86 -18.82
N GLN A 273 -4.67 28.83 -18.18
CA GLN A 273 -5.53 30.01 -17.97
C GLN A 273 -5.75 30.32 -16.49
N TYR A 274 -5.74 31.61 -16.16
CA TYR A 274 -5.97 32.18 -14.83
C TYR A 274 -7.42 31.98 -14.39
N ILE A 275 -7.72 30.77 -13.90
CA ILE A 275 -9.02 30.34 -13.43
C ILE A 275 -8.77 29.48 -12.18
N GLU A 276 -9.47 29.79 -11.09
CA GLU A 276 -9.63 28.86 -9.95
C GLU A 276 -10.42 27.65 -10.47
N ALA A 277 -9.68 26.61 -10.86
CA ALA A 277 -10.14 25.58 -11.77
C ALA A 277 -10.70 24.36 -11.02
N ASN A 278 -11.72 24.59 -10.20
CA ASN A 278 -12.45 23.52 -9.52
C ASN A 278 -13.01 22.50 -10.52
N GLY A 279 -13.03 21.23 -10.09
CA GLY A 279 -13.34 20.10 -10.94
C GLY A 279 -13.63 18.84 -10.12
N SER A 280 -14.11 17.79 -10.78
CA SER A 280 -14.55 16.54 -10.16
C SER A 280 -14.34 15.35 -11.11
N LEU A 281 -14.27 14.16 -10.52
CA LEU A 281 -13.85 12.90 -11.13
C LEU A 281 -14.91 11.83 -10.86
N SER A 282 -15.25 11.02 -11.87
CA SER A 282 -16.08 9.82 -11.67
C SER A 282 -15.38 8.80 -10.76
N GLY A 283 -16.14 7.94 -10.10
CA GLY A 283 -15.61 6.98 -9.12
C GLY A 283 -14.58 6.01 -9.70
N ASP A 284 -14.71 5.72 -10.99
CA ASP A 284 -13.79 4.88 -11.79
C ASP A 284 -12.55 5.62 -12.32
N GLY A 285 -12.37 6.90 -12.01
CA GLY A 285 -11.22 7.69 -12.45
C GLY A 285 -11.14 8.01 -13.95
N ASN A 286 -12.17 7.64 -14.75
CA ASN A 286 -12.10 7.75 -16.20
C ASN A 286 -12.83 8.95 -16.80
N THR A 287 -13.67 9.69 -16.06
CA THR A 287 -14.34 10.91 -16.54
C THR A 287 -14.02 12.07 -15.60
N TYR A 288 -13.39 13.13 -16.12
CA TYR A 288 -13.00 14.31 -15.36
C TYR A 288 -13.66 15.57 -15.93
N ALA A 289 -14.38 16.32 -15.10
CA ALA A 289 -15.00 17.59 -15.47
C ALA A 289 -14.30 18.74 -14.73
N VAL A 290 -13.93 19.80 -15.45
CA VAL A 290 -13.18 20.94 -14.89
C VAL A 290 -13.59 22.24 -15.56
N ARG A 291 -13.60 23.34 -14.79
CA ARG A 291 -13.83 24.69 -15.32
C ARG A 291 -12.68 25.11 -16.24
N THR A 292 -12.99 25.42 -17.51
CA THR A 292 -11.99 25.83 -18.52
C THR A 292 -12.19 27.25 -19.05
N GLY A 293 -13.30 27.91 -18.69
CA GLY A 293 -13.60 29.29 -19.04
C GLY A 293 -14.60 29.91 -18.06
N PHE A 294 -14.80 31.22 -18.13
CA PHE A 294 -15.74 31.94 -17.25
C PHE A 294 -17.15 31.35 -17.22
N VAL A 295 -17.59 30.79 -18.37
CA VAL A 295 -18.92 30.19 -18.60
C VAL A 295 -18.82 28.78 -19.20
N GLU A 296 -17.66 28.11 -19.08
CA GLU A 296 -17.36 26.84 -19.75
C GLU A 296 -16.75 25.80 -18.81
N VAL A 297 -17.30 24.58 -18.82
CA VAL A 297 -16.77 23.39 -18.13
C VAL A 297 -16.50 22.30 -19.17
N SER A 298 -15.25 21.84 -19.24
CA SER A 298 -14.84 20.79 -20.18
C SER A 298 -14.80 19.43 -19.50
N ILE A 299 -15.27 18.40 -20.21
CA ILE A 299 -15.30 17.01 -19.77
C ILE A 299 -14.30 16.21 -20.60
N TYR A 300 -13.34 15.59 -19.91
CA TYR A 300 -12.30 14.72 -20.45
C TYR A 300 -12.60 13.26 -20.08
N VAL A 301 -12.22 12.33 -20.95
CA VAL A 301 -12.35 10.88 -20.69
C VAL A 301 -11.02 10.16 -20.92
N LYS A 302 -10.60 9.36 -19.94
CA LYS A 302 -9.43 8.48 -19.93
C LYS A 302 -9.77 7.20 -20.71
N ASN A 303 -8.97 6.86 -21.71
CA ASN A 303 -9.10 5.63 -22.49
C ASN A 303 -7.70 5.01 -22.65
N ASN A 304 -7.51 3.76 -22.24
CA ASN A 304 -6.19 3.10 -22.23
C ASN A 304 -5.09 3.94 -21.56
N GLY A 305 -5.41 4.61 -20.44
CA GLY A 305 -4.49 5.49 -19.72
C GLY A 305 -4.22 6.85 -20.39
N GLN A 306 -4.97 7.25 -21.42
CA GLN A 306 -4.80 8.52 -22.12
C GLN A 306 -6.07 9.37 -22.08
N TRP A 307 -5.95 10.61 -21.63
CA TRP A 307 -7.05 11.57 -21.58
C TRP A 307 -7.31 12.23 -22.94
N SER A 308 -8.59 12.44 -23.24
CA SER A 308 -9.04 13.21 -24.39
C SER A 308 -10.30 14.00 -24.07
N LEU A 309 -10.46 15.18 -24.69
CA LEU A 309 -11.66 16.00 -24.53
C LEU A 309 -12.86 15.28 -25.18
N GLN A 310 -13.90 14.99 -24.39
CA GLN A 310 -15.18 14.46 -24.88
C GLN A 310 -16.12 15.58 -25.32
N GLY A 311 -16.14 16.69 -24.59
CA GLY A 311 -16.98 17.84 -24.91
C GLY A 311 -16.90 18.93 -23.83
N THR A 312 -17.63 20.02 -24.06
CA THR A 312 -17.69 21.17 -23.16
C THR A 312 -19.16 21.55 -22.97
N VAL A 313 -19.57 21.75 -21.73
CA VAL A 313 -20.87 22.34 -21.38
C VAL A 313 -20.68 23.83 -21.07
N ILE A 314 -21.69 24.63 -21.40
CA ILE A 314 -21.65 26.08 -21.29
C ILE A 314 -22.89 26.59 -20.55
N LYS A 315 -22.81 27.77 -19.92
CA LYS A 315 -23.98 28.44 -19.32
C LYS A 315 -25.01 28.72 -20.43
N SER A 316 -26.14 28.01 -20.40
CA SER A 316 -27.18 28.09 -21.44
C SER A 316 -28.01 29.38 -21.37
N ILE A 317 -28.06 29.99 -20.18
CA ILE A 317 -28.79 31.21 -19.86
C ILE A 317 -27.78 32.35 -19.66
N PRO A 318 -27.53 33.19 -20.69
CA PRO A 318 -26.71 34.39 -20.53
C PRO A 318 -27.49 35.46 -19.77
N ASP A 319 -26.85 36.13 -18.81
CA ASP A 319 -27.46 37.27 -18.13
C ASP A 319 -27.37 38.57 -18.96
N ALA A 320 -28.37 39.42 -18.81
CA ALA A 320 -28.46 40.74 -19.44
C ALA A 320 -28.07 41.85 -18.45
N GLY A 321 -26.80 41.83 -18.03
CA GLY A 321 -26.19 42.75 -17.09
C GLY A 321 -26.43 44.24 -17.38
N PHE A 322 -26.27 45.06 -16.33
CA PHE A 322 -26.86 46.39 -16.22
C PHE A 322 -26.55 47.33 -17.42
N GLY A 323 -27.53 47.44 -18.34
CA GLY A 323 -27.41 48.23 -19.58
C GLY A 323 -27.44 47.42 -20.89
N GLY A 324 -27.60 46.09 -20.82
CA GLY A 324 -27.67 45.22 -22.00
C GLY A 324 -26.30 44.78 -22.53
N LEU A 325 -25.30 44.76 -21.64
CA LEU A 325 -24.07 43.99 -21.85
C LEU A 325 -24.33 42.56 -21.35
N VAL A 326 -23.72 41.55 -21.97
CA VAL A 326 -23.78 40.19 -21.42
C VAL A 326 -22.90 40.15 -20.19
N ASP A 327 -23.48 39.75 -19.05
CA ASP A 327 -22.66 39.45 -17.89
C ASP A 327 -22.14 38.00 -17.97
N ASN A 328 -20.87 37.84 -17.59
CA ASN A 328 -20.17 36.55 -17.53
C ASN A 328 -19.58 36.33 -16.12
N SER A 329 -19.93 37.19 -15.15
CA SER A 329 -19.37 37.16 -13.80
C SER A 329 -20.10 36.21 -12.85
N ASP A 330 -21.23 35.61 -13.26
CA ASP A 330 -22.13 34.66 -12.56
C ASP A 330 -21.47 33.42 -11.88
N GLN A 331 -20.13 33.32 -11.91
CA GLN A 331 -19.33 32.25 -11.33
C GLN A 331 -19.71 30.84 -11.84
N PHE A 332 -20.15 30.72 -13.09
CA PHE A 332 -20.46 29.42 -13.69
C PHE A 332 -19.22 28.51 -13.68
N GLY A 333 -19.36 27.34 -13.07
CA GLY A 333 -18.27 26.39 -12.85
C GLY A 333 -17.44 26.63 -11.59
N VAL A 334 -17.84 27.51 -10.67
CA VAL A 334 -17.13 27.65 -9.38
C VAL A 334 -17.21 26.36 -8.55
N ASN A 335 -18.30 25.60 -8.65
CA ASN A 335 -18.35 24.20 -8.26
C ASN A 335 -18.76 23.35 -9.47
N VAL A 336 -18.09 22.20 -9.63
CA VAL A 336 -18.26 21.24 -10.71
C VAL A 336 -18.20 19.85 -10.09
N ILE A 337 -19.32 19.13 -10.02
CA ILE A 337 -19.41 17.81 -9.37
C ILE A 337 -19.98 16.77 -10.36
N LEU A 338 -19.25 15.68 -10.59
CA LEU A 338 -19.75 14.50 -11.29
C LEU A 338 -20.37 13.51 -10.30
N SER A 339 -21.46 12.86 -10.69
CA SER A 339 -21.87 11.61 -10.05
C SER A 339 -20.81 10.53 -10.29
N LYS A 340 -20.60 9.62 -9.34
CA LYS A 340 -19.55 8.60 -9.42
C LYS A 340 -19.72 7.67 -10.64
N ASP A 341 -20.95 7.46 -11.11
CA ASP A 341 -21.24 6.74 -12.37
C ASP A 341 -20.80 7.46 -13.67
N GLY A 342 -20.33 8.71 -13.58
CA GLY A 342 -19.88 9.53 -14.71
C GLY A 342 -21.00 9.94 -15.70
N SER A 343 -22.27 9.77 -15.32
CA SER A 343 -23.43 10.04 -16.19
C SER A 343 -24.08 11.41 -15.98
N THR A 344 -23.88 12.03 -14.82
CA THR A 344 -24.55 13.26 -14.40
C THR A 344 -23.52 14.26 -13.86
N LEU A 345 -23.71 15.54 -14.18
CA LEU A 345 -22.79 16.62 -13.89
C LEU A 345 -23.58 17.81 -13.34
N ALA A 346 -23.34 18.18 -12.09
CA ALA A 346 -23.85 19.40 -11.48
C ALA A 346 -22.81 20.53 -11.58
N VAL A 347 -23.24 21.72 -11.99
CA VAL A 347 -22.40 22.90 -12.18
C VAL A 347 -23.08 24.10 -11.55
N SER A 348 -22.45 24.76 -10.58
CA SER A 348 -23.03 25.95 -9.95
C SER A 348 -22.77 27.23 -10.75
N ALA A 349 -23.61 28.22 -10.52
CA ALA A 349 -23.43 29.62 -10.83
C ALA A 349 -23.96 30.40 -9.60
N SER A 350 -23.14 30.45 -8.54
CA SER A 350 -23.52 30.88 -7.18
C SER A 350 -24.04 32.31 -7.10
N ILE A 351 -23.63 33.18 -8.04
CA ILE A 351 -24.12 34.58 -8.17
C ILE A 351 -24.92 34.82 -9.47
N ASP A 352 -25.67 33.82 -9.94
CA ASP A 352 -26.66 34.00 -11.01
C ASP A 352 -27.82 34.92 -10.57
N ASP A 353 -27.98 36.04 -11.28
CA ASP A 353 -28.86 37.18 -10.94
C ASP A 353 -30.33 37.02 -11.37
N THR A 354 -30.68 35.94 -12.08
CA THR A 354 -32.03 35.79 -12.67
C THR A 354 -33.13 35.68 -11.62
N SER A 355 -34.36 36.12 -11.95
CA SER A 355 -35.40 36.39 -10.93
C SER A 355 -36.56 35.38 -10.80
N GLU A 356 -36.48 34.20 -11.42
CA GLU A 356 -37.58 33.21 -11.45
C GLU A 356 -37.24 31.93 -10.63
N PRO A 357 -38.04 31.53 -9.63
CA PRO A 357 -37.73 30.43 -8.70
C PRO A 357 -37.99 29.02 -9.28
N GLY A 358 -37.28 28.03 -8.73
CA GLY A 358 -37.56 26.60 -8.92
C GLY A 358 -36.76 25.91 -10.03
N VAL A 359 -37.29 24.79 -10.52
CA VAL A 359 -36.66 23.95 -11.57
C VAL A 359 -37.26 24.28 -12.94
N ASN A 360 -36.41 24.55 -13.91
CA ASN A 360 -36.76 24.90 -15.30
C ASN A 360 -37.85 26.00 -15.40
N PRO A 361 -37.63 27.20 -14.79
CA PRO A 361 -38.55 28.32 -14.87
C PRO A 361 -38.89 28.70 -16.33
N ALA A 362 -40.18 28.93 -16.60
CA ALA A 362 -40.71 29.17 -17.95
C ALA A 362 -40.49 30.61 -18.48
N SER A 363 -39.75 31.42 -17.74
CA SER A 363 -39.44 32.82 -18.01
C SER A 363 -38.00 33.09 -17.54
N LEU A 364 -37.31 34.01 -18.21
CA LEU A 364 -36.00 34.50 -17.82
C LEU A 364 -36.14 36.02 -17.64
N ALA A 365 -36.68 36.39 -16.48
CA ALA A 365 -36.91 37.79 -16.13
C ALA A 365 -35.65 38.37 -15.46
N PHE A 366 -35.15 39.48 -16.03
CA PHE A 366 -34.06 40.27 -15.48
C PHE A 366 -34.64 41.41 -14.62
N GLY A 367 -34.33 41.45 -13.32
CA GLY A 367 -34.87 42.47 -12.43
C GLY A 367 -34.51 42.29 -10.94
N ASN A 368 -34.65 43.39 -10.19
CA ASN A 368 -34.10 43.64 -8.84
C ASN A 368 -34.68 42.79 -7.68
N GLY A 369 -34.98 41.51 -7.90
CA GLY A 369 -35.33 40.54 -6.86
C GLY A 369 -34.28 39.44 -6.64
N GLY A 370 -33.33 39.27 -7.57
CA GLY A 370 -32.47 38.10 -7.69
C GLY A 370 -30.96 38.32 -7.62
N ASN A 371 -30.48 39.53 -7.28
CA ASN A 371 -29.04 39.83 -7.19
C ASN A 371 -28.31 38.83 -6.29
N ASP A 372 -27.24 38.17 -6.75
CA ASP A 372 -26.51 37.11 -6.02
C ASP A 372 -27.43 35.97 -5.49
N SER A 373 -28.54 35.67 -6.20
CA SER A 373 -29.49 34.65 -5.74
C SER A 373 -29.00 33.23 -5.99
N GLY A 374 -28.25 33.02 -7.08
CA GLY A 374 -27.57 31.77 -7.42
C GLY A 374 -28.42 30.77 -8.18
N ALA A 375 -27.75 29.84 -8.86
CA ALA A 375 -28.34 28.75 -9.62
C ALA A 375 -27.41 27.52 -9.71
N VAL A 376 -28.00 26.37 -10.05
CA VAL A 376 -27.27 25.12 -10.37
C VAL A 376 -27.83 24.54 -11.66
N TYR A 377 -26.93 24.19 -12.58
CA TYR A 377 -27.21 23.50 -13.84
C TYR A 377 -26.90 22.02 -13.67
N VAL A 378 -27.77 21.15 -14.17
CA VAL A 378 -27.55 19.69 -14.19
C VAL A 378 -27.52 19.22 -15.63
N PHE A 379 -26.37 18.71 -16.05
CA PHE A 379 -26.14 18.09 -17.35
C PHE A 379 -26.11 16.57 -17.21
N THR A 380 -26.54 15.86 -18.26
CA THR A 380 -26.55 14.39 -18.29
C THR A 380 -25.99 13.86 -19.59
N ARG A 381 -25.20 12.80 -19.52
CA ARG A 381 -24.53 12.13 -20.64
C ARG A 381 -25.43 11.08 -21.27
N SER A 382 -25.63 11.16 -22.58
CA SER A 382 -26.32 10.16 -23.38
C SER A 382 -25.56 9.93 -24.69
N THR A 383 -25.14 8.69 -24.96
CA THR A 383 -24.33 8.33 -26.14
C THR A 383 -23.15 9.28 -26.39
N ASP A 384 -22.37 9.53 -25.33
CA ASP A 384 -21.20 10.42 -25.29
C ASP A 384 -21.47 11.88 -25.70
N GLN A 385 -22.71 12.35 -25.55
CA GLN A 385 -23.09 13.75 -25.63
C GLN A 385 -23.67 14.22 -24.30
N TRP A 386 -23.19 15.36 -23.81
CA TRP A 386 -23.73 16.02 -22.62
C TRP A 386 -24.83 16.99 -23.02
N SER A 387 -25.98 16.92 -22.35
CA SER A 387 -27.10 17.84 -22.54
C SER A 387 -27.63 18.32 -21.20
N GLU A 388 -28.01 19.59 -21.11
CA GLU A 388 -28.71 20.12 -19.94
C GLU A 388 -30.05 19.39 -19.75
N GLN A 389 -30.30 18.96 -18.51
CA GLN A 389 -31.56 18.35 -18.06
C GLN A 389 -32.34 19.32 -17.16
N ALA A 390 -31.64 20.07 -16.32
CA ALA A 390 -32.26 21.05 -15.45
C ALA A 390 -31.40 22.29 -15.21
N TYR A 391 -32.09 23.42 -15.09
CA TYR A 391 -31.63 24.63 -14.44
C TYR A 391 -32.44 24.81 -13.15
N ILE A 392 -31.76 24.99 -12.03
CA ILE A 392 -32.34 24.93 -10.69
C ILE A 392 -32.00 26.22 -9.93
N LYS A 393 -33.03 26.87 -9.38
CA LYS A 393 -32.92 27.98 -8.42
C LYS A 393 -33.77 27.70 -7.19
N ALA A 394 -33.46 28.36 -6.08
CA ALA A 394 -34.22 28.27 -4.84
C ALA A 394 -35.74 28.51 -5.06
N SER A 395 -36.61 27.64 -4.55
CA SER A 395 -38.08 27.75 -4.67
C SER A 395 -38.67 29.00 -4.01
N ASN A 396 -37.91 29.55 -3.07
CA ASN A 396 -38.16 30.71 -2.23
C ASN A 396 -37.09 31.79 -2.50
N LEU A 397 -36.86 32.08 -3.78
CA LEU A 397 -35.82 32.97 -4.26
C LEU A 397 -35.73 34.30 -3.48
N ALA A 398 -34.52 34.70 -3.16
CA ALA A 398 -34.15 36.00 -2.61
C ALA A 398 -32.71 36.33 -3.00
N GLY A 399 -32.40 37.63 -3.13
CA GLY A 399 -31.04 38.07 -3.44
C GLY A 399 -30.06 37.91 -2.27
N SER A 400 -28.78 37.70 -2.61
CA SER A 400 -27.66 37.38 -1.71
C SER A 400 -27.94 36.14 -0.86
N ASN A 401 -28.53 35.13 -1.49
CA ASN A 401 -28.70 33.78 -0.94
C ASN A 401 -27.52 32.86 -1.30
N PHE A 402 -26.81 33.13 -2.41
CA PHE A 402 -25.69 32.32 -2.91
C PHE A 402 -26.05 30.83 -3.13
N PHE A 403 -27.21 30.56 -3.77
CA PHE A 403 -27.66 29.20 -4.04
C PHE A 403 -26.72 28.49 -5.04
N GLY A 404 -26.04 27.44 -4.60
CA GLY A 404 -25.00 26.74 -5.38
C GLY A 404 -23.56 27.04 -4.93
N ASP A 405 -23.37 27.83 -3.87
CA ASP A 405 -22.06 28.12 -3.27
C ASP A 405 -21.33 26.85 -2.75
N SER A 406 -22.10 25.86 -2.31
CA SER A 406 -21.66 24.47 -2.19
C SER A 406 -22.70 23.53 -2.81
N ILE A 407 -22.27 22.50 -3.53
CA ILE A 407 -23.15 21.47 -4.12
C ILE A 407 -22.52 20.09 -3.97
N ASP A 408 -23.35 19.05 -3.87
CA ASP A 408 -22.90 17.66 -3.98
C ASP A 408 -24.02 16.73 -4.48
N ILE A 409 -23.67 15.59 -5.10
CA ILE A 409 -24.60 14.68 -5.79
C ILE A 409 -24.29 13.20 -5.47
N SER A 410 -25.33 12.38 -5.33
CA SER A 410 -25.19 10.93 -5.10
C SER A 410 -24.52 10.19 -6.27
N ASP A 411 -23.95 9.00 -6.01
CA ASP A 411 -23.19 8.19 -6.96
C ASP A 411 -23.94 7.91 -8.27
N ASP A 412 -25.26 7.76 -8.18
CA ASP A 412 -26.20 7.49 -9.26
C ASP A 412 -26.77 8.75 -9.95
N GLY A 413 -26.36 9.93 -9.51
CA GLY A 413 -26.85 11.21 -10.01
C GLY A 413 -28.35 11.45 -9.78
N SER A 414 -28.96 10.84 -8.76
CA SER A 414 -30.39 10.96 -8.46
C SER A 414 -30.74 11.90 -7.31
N THR A 415 -29.81 12.22 -6.42
CA THR A 415 -30.01 13.12 -5.27
C THR A 415 -28.95 14.21 -5.27
N LEU A 416 -29.36 15.47 -5.12
CA LEU A 416 -28.53 16.66 -5.24
C LEU A 416 -28.77 17.57 -4.03
N ALA A 417 -27.71 17.82 -3.25
CA ALA A 417 -27.69 18.78 -2.16
C ALA A 417 -27.14 20.13 -2.65
N ILE A 418 -27.78 21.23 -2.25
CA ILE A 418 -27.40 22.58 -2.66
C ILE A 418 -27.41 23.50 -1.43
N GLY A 419 -26.24 24.03 -1.10
CA GLY A 419 -26.05 25.06 -0.07
C GLY A 419 -26.45 26.45 -0.57
N ALA A 420 -26.87 27.29 0.38
CA ALA A 420 -27.21 28.68 0.17
C ALA A 420 -26.95 29.47 1.46
N PHE A 421 -25.67 29.60 1.83
CA PHE A 421 -25.24 30.19 3.11
C PHE A 421 -25.79 31.61 3.36
N GLY A 422 -26.19 32.32 2.30
CA GLY A 422 -26.71 33.68 2.37
C GLY A 422 -28.16 33.79 2.87
N ASP A 423 -28.94 32.70 2.92
CA ASP A 423 -30.37 32.73 3.30
C ASP A 423 -30.59 33.43 4.66
N ARG A 424 -31.57 34.33 4.70
CA ARG A 424 -31.81 35.27 5.82
C ARG A 424 -33.08 35.02 6.62
N ARG A 425 -33.57 33.78 6.64
CA ARG A 425 -34.81 33.37 7.31
C ARG A 425 -34.56 32.84 8.72
N THR A 426 -35.42 33.25 9.64
CA THR A 426 -35.45 32.86 11.07
C THR A 426 -36.13 31.51 11.35
N SER A 427 -36.35 30.67 10.33
CA SER A 427 -36.87 29.31 10.52
C SER A 427 -35.72 28.32 10.73
N THR A 428 -35.94 27.31 11.57
CA THR A 428 -34.96 26.32 12.02
C THR A 428 -35.33 24.90 11.57
N GLY A 429 -34.35 24.00 11.54
CA GLY A 429 -34.52 22.56 11.35
C GLY A 429 -34.93 22.10 9.94
N VAL A 430 -35.32 20.82 9.85
CA VAL A 430 -35.73 20.16 8.61
C VAL A 430 -37.19 20.51 8.27
N GLY A 431 -37.48 20.75 6.98
CA GLY A 431 -38.82 21.13 6.52
C GLY A 431 -39.21 22.55 6.93
N ALA A 432 -38.21 23.40 7.19
CA ALA A 432 -38.37 24.74 7.72
C ALA A 432 -39.33 25.59 6.87
N ALA A 433 -40.11 26.46 7.53
CA ALA A 433 -41.04 27.33 6.83
C ALA A 433 -40.27 28.34 5.94
N GLN A 434 -40.51 28.29 4.62
CA GLN A 434 -39.90 29.17 3.62
C GLN A 434 -40.57 30.56 3.62
N GLN A 435 -40.40 31.30 4.71
CA GLN A 435 -41.03 32.62 4.92
C GLN A 435 -40.41 33.71 4.04
N THR A 436 -40.96 34.93 4.09
CA THR A 436 -40.22 36.12 3.61
C THR A 436 -38.94 36.28 4.43
N PRO A 437 -37.77 36.58 3.83
CA PRO A 437 -36.53 36.79 4.59
C PRO A 437 -36.70 37.85 5.69
N THR A 438 -36.27 37.52 6.92
CA THR A 438 -36.55 38.30 8.13
C THR A 438 -35.33 39.05 8.68
N GLY A 439 -34.10 38.69 8.25
CA GLY A 439 -32.93 39.54 8.41
C GLY A 439 -31.76 38.97 9.21
N LEU A 440 -31.75 37.68 9.56
CA LEU A 440 -30.52 37.03 10.04
C LEU A 440 -29.55 36.93 8.88
N VAL A 441 -28.63 37.89 8.73
CA VAL A 441 -27.71 37.92 7.58
C VAL A 441 -26.84 36.66 7.60
N ASN A 442 -26.77 35.95 6.47
CA ASN A 442 -25.94 34.77 6.27
C ASN A 442 -26.19 33.65 7.31
N ALA A 443 -27.44 33.45 7.71
CA ALA A 443 -27.84 32.33 8.56
C ALA A 443 -27.78 30.98 7.82
N GLY A 444 -28.07 31.01 6.52
CA GLY A 444 -27.87 29.90 5.61
C GLY A 444 -29.01 28.90 5.56
N ALA A 445 -28.90 27.98 4.60
CA ALA A 445 -29.86 26.93 4.27
C ALA A 445 -29.22 25.85 3.39
N VAL A 446 -29.82 24.65 3.40
CA VAL A 446 -29.56 23.59 2.39
C VAL A 446 -30.88 23.14 1.77
N TYR A 447 -30.84 22.86 0.48
CA TYR A 447 -31.96 22.37 -0.32
C TYR A 447 -31.56 21.01 -0.88
N VAL A 448 -32.39 19.97 -0.67
CA VAL A 448 -32.17 18.65 -1.27
C VAL A 448 -33.19 18.45 -2.37
N PHE A 449 -32.73 18.01 -3.54
CA PHE A 449 -33.54 17.67 -4.70
C PHE A 449 -33.38 16.18 -5.03
N ASN A 450 -34.46 15.52 -5.45
CA ASN A 450 -34.38 14.20 -6.07
C ASN A 450 -34.82 14.28 -7.54
N ARG A 451 -34.21 13.41 -8.35
CA ARG A 451 -34.51 13.19 -9.76
C ARG A 451 -35.56 12.08 -9.88
N SER A 452 -36.67 12.38 -10.53
CA SER A 452 -37.71 11.38 -10.77
C SER A 452 -37.28 10.36 -11.85
N ASN A 453 -37.95 9.21 -11.89
CA ASN A 453 -37.79 8.19 -12.93
C ASN A 453 -38.06 8.70 -14.38
N SER A 454 -38.58 9.92 -14.54
CA SER A 454 -38.76 10.59 -15.84
C SER A 454 -37.72 11.69 -16.10
N GLY A 455 -36.63 11.76 -15.32
CA GLY A 455 -35.56 12.75 -15.46
C GLY A 455 -35.94 14.17 -14.99
N VAL A 456 -37.00 14.32 -14.19
CA VAL A 456 -37.44 15.63 -13.68
C VAL A 456 -36.96 15.81 -12.25
N TRP A 457 -36.14 16.83 -12.01
CA TRP A 457 -35.70 17.20 -10.67
C TRP A 457 -36.83 17.88 -9.89
N LEU A 458 -36.98 17.51 -8.61
CA LEU A 458 -37.99 18.00 -7.69
C LEU A 458 -37.33 18.27 -6.34
N GLN A 459 -37.66 19.39 -5.70
CA GLN A 459 -37.18 19.65 -4.34
C GLN A 459 -37.85 18.68 -3.36
N ASN A 460 -37.04 17.94 -2.62
CA ASN A 460 -37.46 17.04 -1.53
C ASN A 460 -37.71 17.83 -0.26
N VAL A 461 -36.72 18.61 0.18
CA VAL A 461 -36.77 19.33 1.46
C VAL A 461 -35.96 20.64 1.42
N TYR A 462 -36.22 21.49 2.41
CA TYR A 462 -35.44 22.68 2.76
C TYR A 462 -35.04 22.53 4.23
N ILE A 463 -33.76 22.72 4.52
CA ILE A 463 -33.13 22.46 5.81
C ILE A 463 -32.47 23.74 6.29
N LYS A 464 -32.62 24.01 7.59
CA LYS A 464 -31.94 25.06 8.35
C LYS A 464 -31.28 24.41 9.56
N ALA A 465 -30.27 25.06 10.13
CA ALA A 465 -29.67 24.66 11.39
C ALA A 465 -30.74 24.56 12.50
N SER A 466 -30.53 23.69 13.50
CA SER A 466 -31.46 23.51 14.63
C SER A 466 -31.48 24.74 15.52
N ASN A 467 -30.31 25.26 15.85
CA ASN A 467 -30.06 26.64 16.22
C ASN A 467 -29.68 27.43 14.96
N THR A 468 -30.52 28.38 14.55
CA THR A 468 -30.21 29.28 13.41
C THR A 468 -30.06 30.68 13.97
N ASP A 469 -28.85 31.24 13.91
CA ASP A 469 -28.58 32.65 14.15
C ASP A 469 -27.94 33.31 12.90
N ALA A 470 -27.50 34.56 13.03
CA ALA A 470 -26.90 35.34 11.96
C ALA A 470 -25.38 35.12 11.87
N ASN A 471 -24.92 34.87 10.64
CA ASN A 471 -23.55 34.61 10.21
C ASN A 471 -23.02 33.18 10.43
N ASP A 472 -23.82 32.24 10.93
CA ASP A 472 -23.50 30.80 11.01
C ASP A 472 -23.04 30.21 9.67
N ARG A 473 -23.59 30.74 8.56
CA ARG A 473 -23.39 30.26 7.18
C ARG A 473 -23.72 28.78 6.99
N PHE A 474 -24.80 28.29 7.60
CA PHE A 474 -25.24 26.91 7.43
C PHE A 474 -25.44 26.56 5.94
N GLY A 475 -24.76 25.52 5.45
CA GLY A 475 -24.70 25.22 4.02
C GLY A 475 -23.63 26.02 3.27
N SER A 476 -22.50 26.34 3.93
CA SER A 476 -21.23 26.75 3.29
C SER A 476 -20.40 25.56 2.81
N SER A 477 -20.75 24.35 3.24
CA SER A 477 -20.23 23.07 2.75
C SER A 477 -21.33 22.02 2.90
N VAL A 478 -21.44 21.12 1.93
CA VAL A 478 -22.37 19.98 1.95
C VAL A 478 -21.67 18.76 1.36
N SER A 479 -21.97 17.57 1.88
CA SER A 479 -21.52 16.30 1.32
C SER A 479 -22.58 15.22 1.57
N LEU A 480 -22.82 14.35 0.60
CA LEU A 480 -23.78 13.26 0.60
C LEU A 480 -23.06 11.90 0.70
N SER A 481 -23.75 10.90 1.27
CA SER A 481 -23.38 9.51 0.99
C SER A 481 -23.77 9.12 -0.43
N GLY A 482 -23.13 8.09 -0.98
CA GLY A 482 -23.31 7.65 -2.36
C GLY A 482 -24.71 7.13 -2.68
N ASP A 483 -25.44 6.64 -1.67
CA ASP A 483 -26.85 6.29 -1.75
C ASP A 483 -27.81 7.51 -1.64
N GLY A 484 -27.28 8.70 -1.40
CA GLY A 484 -28.01 9.95 -1.20
C GLY A 484 -28.81 10.03 0.11
N LEU A 485 -28.59 9.12 1.07
CA LEU A 485 -29.43 9.01 2.28
C LEU A 485 -28.83 9.66 3.54
N THR A 486 -27.51 9.88 3.59
CA THR A 486 -26.83 10.66 4.64
C THR A 486 -26.37 11.99 4.03
N LEU A 487 -26.47 13.07 4.79
CA LEU A 487 -26.06 14.43 4.40
C LEU A 487 -25.30 15.08 5.56
N ALA A 488 -24.05 15.49 5.33
CA ALA A 488 -23.31 16.37 6.21
C ALA A 488 -23.44 17.83 5.72
N VAL A 489 -23.52 18.78 6.65
CA VAL A 489 -23.63 20.22 6.36
C VAL A 489 -22.72 21.01 7.30
N GLY A 490 -21.85 21.85 6.74
CA GLY A 490 -21.02 22.80 7.48
C GLY A 490 -21.71 24.13 7.78
N ALA A 491 -21.34 24.74 8.91
CA ALA A 491 -21.69 26.09 9.32
C ALA A 491 -20.45 26.77 9.94
N VAL A 492 -19.62 27.40 9.10
CA VAL A 492 -18.30 27.93 9.50
C VAL A 492 -18.36 29.07 10.52
N GLY A 493 -19.47 29.80 10.60
CA GLY A 493 -19.62 30.91 11.54
C GLY A 493 -20.23 30.55 12.90
N GLU A 494 -20.68 29.31 13.09
CA GLU A 494 -21.39 28.91 14.32
C GLU A 494 -20.49 29.10 15.55
N ASP A 495 -20.97 29.87 16.52
CA ASP A 495 -20.13 30.47 17.57
C ASP A 495 -20.50 30.08 19.00
N SER A 496 -21.22 28.97 19.20
CA SER A 496 -21.49 28.42 20.53
C SER A 496 -20.25 27.82 21.20
N VAL A 497 -20.22 27.79 22.53
CA VAL A 497 -19.11 27.14 23.31
C VAL A 497 -19.16 25.62 23.35
N GLU A 498 -20.07 24.98 22.61
CA GLU A 498 -20.19 23.53 22.62
C GLU A 498 -18.94 22.87 22.02
N LYS A 499 -18.51 21.74 22.60
CA LYS A 499 -17.40 20.91 22.08
C LYS A 499 -17.85 19.46 21.91
N GLY A 500 -17.34 18.80 20.87
CA GLY A 500 -17.70 17.42 20.51
C GLY A 500 -19.13 17.24 19.96
N ILE A 501 -19.69 16.05 20.16
CA ILE A 501 -20.92 15.57 19.50
C ILE A 501 -22.14 15.76 20.41
N LYS A 502 -23.27 16.21 19.84
CA LYS A 502 -24.57 16.46 20.51
C LYS A 502 -25.72 15.87 19.69
N ASP A 503 -26.83 15.55 20.36
CA ASP A 503 -28.02 14.93 19.75
C ASP A 503 -29.30 15.78 19.79
N THR A 504 -29.56 16.50 20.89
CA THR A 504 -30.90 17.05 21.20
C THR A 504 -30.93 18.36 21.99
N LEU A 505 -29.85 18.71 22.69
CA LEU A 505 -29.72 19.94 23.47
C LEU A 505 -28.42 20.64 23.09
N LEU A 506 -28.55 21.88 22.63
CA LEU A 506 -27.45 22.77 22.29
C LEU A 506 -27.51 23.98 23.24
N ILE A 507 -26.37 24.40 23.76
CA ILE A 507 -26.20 25.75 24.31
C ILE A 507 -25.97 26.70 23.13
N ASP A 508 -26.78 27.75 23.06
CA ASP A 508 -26.81 28.73 21.98
C ASP A 508 -26.43 30.09 22.59
N ASP A 509 -25.12 30.36 22.67
CA ASP A 509 -24.57 31.45 23.50
C ASP A 509 -23.53 32.37 22.85
N ASN A 510 -23.10 32.10 21.62
CA ASN A 510 -22.27 32.98 20.78
C ASN A 510 -20.94 33.48 21.42
N LEU A 511 -20.31 32.68 22.30
CA LEU A 511 -19.07 33.10 23.01
C LEU A 511 -17.77 32.56 22.37
N ALA A 512 -17.85 31.69 21.37
CA ALA A 512 -16.72 31.09 20.65
C ALA A 512 -16.79 31.44 19.15
N ILE A 513 -16.71 32.75 18.86
CA ILE A 513 -16.81 33.40 17.54
C ILE A 513 -16.16 32.55 16.41
N ASN A 514 -16.93 32.19 15.38
CA ASN A 514 -16.47 31.43 14.21
C ASN A 514 -15.74 30.10 14.53
N SER A 515 -16.02 29.45 15.67
CA SER A 515 -15.45 28.12 15.99
C SER A 515 -15.96 27.02 15.04
N GLY A 516 -17.13 27.22 14.45
CA GLY A 516 -17.72 26.38 13.40
C GLY A 516 -18.46 25.15 13.95
N ALA A 517 -19.42 24.64 13.18
CA ALA A 517 -20.16 23.41 13.50
C ALA A 517 -20.53 22.61 12.24
N VAL A 518 -20.78 21.32 12.42
CA VAL A 518 -21.27 20.38 11.40
C VAL A 518 -22.54 19.68 11.86
N TYR A 519 -23.50 19.56 10.96
CA TYR A 519 -24.80 18.95 11.18
C TYR A 519 -24.94 17.72 10.28
N VAL A 520 -25.24 16.56 10.85
CA VAL A 520 -25.46 15.33 10.08
C VAL A 520 -26.94 14.98 10.07
N TYR A 521 -27.48 14.72 8.87
CA TYR A 521 -28.85 14.33 8.64
C TYR A 521 -28.93 12.95 7.98
N LEU A 522 -30.01 12.21 8.26
CA LEU A 522 -30.29 10.89 7.70
C LEU A 522 -31.74 10.84 7.17
N PHE A 523 -31.93 10.30 5.97
CA PHE A 523 -33.24 10.07 5.37
C PHE A 523 -33.83 8.73 5.86
N ASP A 524 -35.01 8.76 6.47
CA ASP A 524 -35.69 7.56 7.02
C ASP A 524 -36.50 6.75 5.98
N GLY A 525 -36.41 7.13 4.70
CA GLY A 525 -37.27 6.63 3.62
C GLY A 525 -38.55 7.47 3.39
N SER A 526 -38.76 8.54 4.17
CA SER A 526 -39.86 9.51 4.00
C SER A 526 -39.48 10.93 4.41
N ASN A 527 -38.64 11.11 5.43
CA ASN A 527 -38.21 12.41 5.96
C ASN A 527 -36.69 12.41 6.18
N TRP A 528 -36.08 13.59 6.03
CA TRP A 528 -34.77 13.85 6.60
C TRP A 528 -34.91 14.13 8.10
N ASN A 529 -33.98 13.61 8.91
CA ASN A 529 -33.93 13.81 10.35
C ASN A 529 -32.50 14.19 10.74
N GLN A 530 -32.32 15.16 11.65
CA GLN A 530 -30.99 15.44 12.20
C GLN A 530 -30.56 14.27 13.11
N GLN A 531 -29.40 13.69 12.83
CA GLN A 531 -28.80 12.58 13.55
C GLN A 531 -27.73 13.06 14.54
N ALA A 532 -26.98 14.11 14.17
CA ALA A 532 -25.96 14.70 15.03
C ALA A 532 -25.79 16.20 14.79
N TYR A 533 -25.24 16.86 15.79
CA TYR A 533 -24.52 18.11 15.71
C TYR A 533 -23.09 17.84 16.23
N ILE A 534 -22.09 18.40 15.59
CA ILE A 534 -20.68 18.10 15.82
C ILE A 534 -19.89 19.42 15.82
N LYS A 535 -19.12 19.64 16.87
CA LYS A 535 -18.00 20.60 16.91
C LYS A 535 -16.71 19.83 17.23
N ALA A 536 -15.55 20.42 17.03
CA ALA A 536 -14.29 19.76 17.39
C ALA A 536 -14.24 19.45 18.90
N SER A 537 -13.41 18.47 19.28
CA SER A 537 -13.13 18.12 20.68
C SER A 537 -12.50 19.29 21.46
N ASN A 538 -11.69 20.08 20.77
CA ASN A 538 -10.94 21.23 21.27
C ASN A 538 -11.49 22.60 20.84
N SER A 539 -12.52 22.68 19.97
CA SER A 539 -13.08 23.92 19.36
C SER A 539 -12.86 25.22 20.14
N ASP A 540 -11.91 26.03 19.71
CA ASP A 540 -11.71 27.41 20.19
C ASP A 540 -12.19 28.41 19.13
N ALA A 541 -12.11 29.72 19.43
CA ALA A 541 -12.63 30.75 18.53
C ALA A 541 -11.77 30.89 17.26
N GLU A 542 -12.43 31.16 16.13
CA GLU A 542 -11.85 31.33 14.78
C GLU A 542 -11.31 30.05 14.10
N ASP A 543 -11.36 28.88 14.78
CA ASP A 543 -11.04 27.54 14.23
C ASP A 543 -11.75 27.20 12.89
N GLY A 544 -13.02 27.63 12.72
CA GLY A 544 -13.78 27.45 11.48
C GLY A 544 -14.15 26.01 11.11
N PHE A 545 -14.36 25.11 12.09
CA PHE A 545 -14.72 23.69 11.89
C PHE A 545 -15.97 23.52 10.99
N SER A 546 -15.80 23.17 9.70
CA SER A 546 -16.92 23.28 8.74
C SER A 546 -16.82 22.60 7.36
N LEU A 547 -15.64 22.43 6.75
CA LEU A 547 -15.54 21.77 5.43
C LEU A 547 -15.77 20.27 5.63
N VAL A 548 -16.80 19.69 5.01
CA VAL A 548 -17.23 18.29 5.22
C VAL A 548 -17.05 17.41 4.00
N GLU A 549 -16.71 16.14 4.23
CA GLU A 549 -16.64 15.10 3.20
C GLU A 549 -17.04 13.72 3.79
N LEU A 550 -18.00 13.04 3.18
CA LEU A 550 -18.50 11.70 3.58
C LEU A 550 -17.92 10.56 2.73
N SER A 551 -17.79 9.37 3.33
CA SER A 551 -17.64 8.13 2.56
C SER A 551 -18.95 7.76 1.86
N ALA A 552 -18.88 6.92 0.81
CA ALA A 552 -20.05 6.54 0.02
C ALA A 552 -21.11 5.75 0.84
N ASP A 553 -20.69 5.07 1.91
CA ASP A 553 -21.59 4.41 2.88
C ASP A 553 -22.17 5.35 3.96
N GLY A 554 -21.75 6.62 3.96
CA GLY A 554 -22.16 7.66 4.91
C GLY A 554 -21.71 7.44 6.35
N ASN A 555 -20.79 6.52 6.62
CA ASN A 555 -20.38 6.17 7.99
C ASN A 555 -19.01 6.73 8.40
N THR A 556 -18.18 7.19 7.48
CA THR A 556 -16.97 7.98 7.76
C THR A 556 -17.21 9.42 7.33
N LEU A 557 -16.80 10.39 8.16
CA LEU A 557 -16.92 11.82 7.91
C LEU A 557 -15.58 12.50 8.25
N ALA A 558 -14.96 13.15 7.27
CA ALA A 558 -13.84 14.06 7.49
C ALA A 558 -14.37 15.50 7.63
N VAL A 559 -13.78 16.28 8.55
CA VAL A 559 -14.11 17.70 8.75
C VAL A 559 -12.85 18.54 8.96
N SER A 560 -12.66 19.61 8.19
CA SER A 560 -11.57 20.58 8.41
C SER A 560 -11.94 21.70 9.38
N ALA A 561 -10.98 22.09 10.23
CA ALA A 561 -10.94 23.37 10.95
C ALA A 561 -9.66 24.11 10.53
N LEU A 562 -9.80 25.20 9.78
CA LEU A 562 -8.68 25.85 9.10
C LEU A 562 -7.84 26.74 10.04
N GLY A 563 -8.47 27.36 11.04
CA GLY A 563 -7.80 28.23 12.01
C GLY A 563 -7.13 27.49 13.18
N GLU A 564 -7.16 26.15 13.20
CA GLU A 564 -6.82 25.40 14.42
C GLU A 564 -5.33 25.48 14.78
N ASP A 565 -5.04 26.04 15.95
CA ASP A 565 -3.73 26.54 16.39
C ASP A 565 -2.71 25.47 16.88
N SER A 566 -3.11 24.21 17.04
CA SER A 566 -2.27 23.25 17.77
C SER A 566 -0.96 22.88 17.05
N GLY A 567 0.17 23.17 17.70
CA GLY A 567 1.50 22.73 17.27
C GLY A 567 1.80 21.25 17.58
N SER A 568 0.81 20.38 17.59
CA SER A 568 0.95 18.96 17.98
C SER A 568 -0.02 18.02 17.26
N ARG A 569 0.47 16.85 16.85
CA ARG A 569 -0.34 15.72 16.32
C ARG A 569 -0.98 14.85 17.41
N ILE A 570 -0.84 15.21 18.68
CA ILE A 570 -1.25 14.39 19.84
C ILE A 570 -1.94 15.21 20.93
N ASP A 571 -1.63 16.51 21.02
CA ASP A 571 -2.15 17.42 22.05
C ASP A 571 -2.97 18.53 21.39
N GLU A 572 -4.27 18.31 21.28
CA GLU A 572 -5.25 19.22 20.67
C GLU A 572 -5.40 20.58 21.40
N GLN A 573 -4.69 20.80 22.52
CA GLN A 573 -4.72 22.05 23.31
C GLN A 573 -3.42 22.88 23.19
N ASN A 574 -2.52 22.52 22.27
CA ASN A 574 -1.17 23.11 22.15
C ASN A 574 -1.14 24.33 21.22
N ASN A 575 -1.99 25.33 21.45
CA ASN A 575 -2.24 26.49 20.58
C ASN A 575 -0.99 27.42 20.49
N LEU A 576 0.01 26.99 19.72
CA LEU A 576 1.33 27.62 19.54
C LEU A 576 1.74 27.71 18.06
N ALA A 577 1.00 27.08 17.15
CA ALA A 577 1.18 27.13 15.71
C ALA A 577 -0.06 27.78 15.10
N LEU A 578 -0.13 29.11 15.25
CA LEU A 578 -1.23 29.97 14.78
C LEU A 578 -1.70 29.57 13.38
N ASP A 579 -3.01 29.41 13.16
CA ASP A 579 -3.60 29.07 11.84
C ASP A 579 -2.90 27.87 11.15
N SER A 580 -2.54 26.82 11.89
CA SER A 580 -1.86 25.65 11.29
C SER A 580 -2.80 24.66 10.62
N GLY A 581 -4.07 24.62 11.03
CA GLY A 581 -5.16 23.90 10.39
C GLY A 581 -5.18 22.38 10.67
N ALA A 582 -6.36 21.82 10.91
CA ALA A 582 -6.55 20.41 11.29
C ALA A 582 -7.71 19.76 10.52
N VAL A 583 -7.66 18.43 10.42
CA VAL A 583 -8.78 17.61 9.94
C VAL A 583 -9.15 16.55 10.98
N TYR A 584 -10.43 16.45 11.29
CA TYR A 584 -11.00 15.52 12.26
C TYR A 584 -11.74 14.43 11.50
N VAL A 585 -11.57 13.16 11.89
CA VAL A 585 -12.32 12.06 11.29
C VAL A 585 -13.25 11.42 12.31
N PHE A 586 -14.53 11.34 11.92
CA PHE A 586 -15.61 10.76 12.70
C PHE A 586 -16.12 9.48 12.05
N GLU A 587 -16.58 8.54 12.86
CA GLU A 587 -17.19 7.29 12.42
C GLU A 587 -18.55 7.05 13.09
N ARG A 588 -19.52 6.60 12.29
CA ARG A 588 -20.87 6.24 12.69
C ARG A 588 -21.00 4.73 12.90
N THR A 589 -21.09 4.31 14.17
CA THR A 589 -21.44 2.92 14.52
C THR A 589 -22.80 2.87 15.20
N ALA A 590 -23.71 2.02 14.71
CA ALA A 590 -25.05 1.82 15.27
C ALA A 590 -25.83 3.14 15.51
N ALA A 591 -25.77 4.06 14.54
CA ALA A 591 -26.33 5.41 14.56
C ALA A 591 -25.72 6.42 15.56
N ALA A 592 -24.69 6.04 16.32
CA ALA A 592 -23.88 6.98 17.10
C ALA A 592 -22.62 7.39 16.34
N TRP A 593 -22.37 8.70 16.23
CA TRP A 593 -21.10 9.24 15.73
C TRP A 593 -20.05 9.30 16.85
N THR A 594 -18.79 9.11 16.49
CA THR A 594 -17.63 9.16 17.39
C THR A 594 -16.43 9.76 16.67
N GLN A 595 -15.64 10.62 17.31
CA GLN A 595 -14.34 11.05 16.78
C GLN A 595 -13.36 9.87 16.88
N GLN A 596 -12.76 9.50 15.76
CA GLN A 596 -11.78 8.41 15.67
C GLN A 596 -10.34 8.93 15.62
N ASP A 597 -10.12 10.07 14.97
CA ASP A 597 -8.78 10.66 14.87
C ASP A 597 -8.82 12.18 14.70
N TYR A 598 -7.67 12.79 14.96
CA TYR A 598 -7.37 14.19 14.73
C TYR A 598 -6.04 14.24 13.96
N ILE A 599 -6.05 14.91 12.82
CA ILE A 599 -5.03 14.79 11.78
C ILE A 599 -4.35 16.14 11.58
N LYS A 600 -3.02 16.11 11.68
CA LYS A 600 -2.09 17.18 11.28
C LYS A 600 -0.88 16.59 10.53
N PRO A 601 -0.20 17.39 9.69
CA PRO A 601 0.96 16.95 8.92
C PRO A 601 2.18 16.65 9.83
N ASP A 602 3.22 16.01 9.29
CA ASP A 602 4.48 15.79 10.00
C ASP A 602 5.32 17.07 10.09
N ASN A 603 5.24 17.92 9.05
CA ASN A 603 5.70 19.30 9.06
C ASN A 603 4.55 20.28 9.37
N ILE A 604 4.21 20.46 10.66
CA ILE A 604 3.30 21.52 11.10
C ILE A 604 4.00 22.88 10.94
N ASP A 605 3.72 23.58 9.83
CA ASP A 605 4.03 25.00 9.67
C ASP A 605 2.97 25.85 10.41
N ALA A 606 3.38 27.00 10.96
CA ALA A 606 2.45 28.00 11.50
C ALA A 606 2.10 29.01 10.40
N ILE A 607 0.84 29.42 10.35
CA ILE A 607 0.21 30.11 9.20
C ILE A 607 0.29 29.22 7.95
N GLY A 608 -0.11 27.96 8.14
CA GLY A 608 -0.36 27.02 7.05
C GLY A 608 -1.78 27.22 6.51
N SER A 609 -2.30 26.22 5.82
CA SER A 609 -3.73 26.11 5.50
C SER A 609 -4.15 24.64 5.40
N PHE A 610 -3.62 23.80 6.28
CA PHE A 610 -3.88 22.36 6.27
C PHE A 610 -5.37 22.07 6.51
N GLY A 611 -5.99 21.38 5.55
CA GLY A 611 -7.43 21.14 5.51
C GLY A 611 -8.19 22.04 4.54
N SER A 612 -7.55 22.98 3.81
CA SER A 612 -8.23 23.90 2.88
C SER A 612 -9.03 23.20 1.79
N SER A 613 -8.62 21.99 1.43
CA SER A 613 -9.41 21.01 0.69
C SER A 613 -9.23 19.64 1.33
N ILE A 614 -10.29 18.85 1.34
CA ILE A 614 -10.27 17.43 1.70
C ILE A 614 -10.96 16.63 0.60
N SER A 615 -10.51 15.40 0.38
CA SER A 615 -11.23 14.43 -0.46
C SER A 615 -11.06 13.04 0.14
N LEU A 616 -12.17 12.35 0.38
CA LEU A 616 -12.25 11.04 1.03
C LEU A 616 -12.71 10.03 -0.02
N ASN A 617 -12.03 8.89 -0.14
CA ASN A 617 -12.47 7.85 -1.07
C ASN A 617 -13.80 7.23 -0.61
N GLY A 618 -14.59 6.68 -1.55
CA GLY A 618 -15.89 6.07 -1.25
C GLY A 618 -15.86 4.99 -0.16
N LEU A 619 -14.72 4.30 0.03
CA LEU A 619 -14.53 3.30 1.08
C LEU A 619 -14.27 3.88 2.49
N GLY A 620 -13.98 5.18 2.64
CA GLY A 620 -13.63 5.80 3.92
C GLY A 620 -12.26 5.37 4.47
N THR A 621 -11.34 4.97 3.58
CA THR A 621 -10.02 4.41 3.91
C THR A 621 -8.83 5.27 3.46
N LEU A 622 -9.03 6.23 2.56
CA LEU A 622 -7.98 7.08 2.00
C LEU A 622 -8.47 8.53 1.95
N LEU A 623 -7.66 9.45 2.47
CA LEU A 623 -8.01 10.86 2.65
C LEU A 623 -6.85 11.74 2.14
N ALA A 624 -7.14 12.54 1.11
CA ALA A 624 -6.26 13.59 0.62
C ALA A 624 -6.58 14.91 1.33
N ILE A 625 -5.55 15.65 1.77
CA ILE A 625 -5.67 16.90 2.52
C ILE A 625 -4.74 17.96 1.94
N GLY A 626 -5.30 19.12 1.59
CA GLY A 626 -4.57 20.25 1.02
C GLY A 626 -3.95 21.17 2.06
N ASP A 627 -2.82 21.78 1.72
CA ASP A 627 -2.13 22.82 2.48
C ASP A 627 -1.40 23.78 1.51
N PRO A 628 -2.14 24.70 0.87
CA PRO A 628 -1.61 25.57 -0.20
C PRO A 628 -0.56 26.58 0.29
N ASP A 629 -0.38 26.74 1.59
CA ASP A 629 0.53 27.71 2.20
C ASP A 629 1.86 27.08 2.68
N GLU A 630 2.05 25.77 2.50
CA GLU A 630 3.28 25.03 2.80
C GLU A 630 4.53 25.62 2.10
N ASN A 631 5.66 25.63 2.82
CA ASN A 631 6.83 26.46 2.49
C ASN A 631 8.07 25.71 1.90
N SER A 632 7.95 24.44 1.51
CA SER A 632 9.08 23.62 1.03
C SER A 632 9.49 23.89 -0.43
N ASP A 633 10.80 23.86 -0.71
CA ASP A 633 11.37 23.88 -2.07
C ASP A 633 11.53 22.48 -2.71
N SER A 634 11.09 21.42 -2.03
CA SER A 634 11.16 20.04 -2.53
C SER A 634 9.99 19.72 -3.48
N ALA A 635 10.24 18.92 -4.52
CA ALA A 635 9.33 18.68 -5.64
C ALA A 635 8.90 17.22 -5.74
N GLY A 636 7.69 16.97 -6.25
CA GLY A 636 7.14 15.62 -6.44
C GLY A 636 6.69 14.94 -5.15
N VAL A 637 6.63 13.60 -5.18
CA VAL A 637 6.19 12.76 -4.06
C VAL A 637 7.36 12.44 -3.13
N GLY A 638 7.16 12.55 -1.82
CA GLY A 638 8.17 12.21 -0.80
C GLY A 638 9.22 13.30 -0.54
N GLY A 639 8.94 14.54 -0.95
CA GLY A 639 9.86 15.68 -0.79
C GLY A 639 10.22 16.01 0.67
N ASP A 640 11.39 16.60 0.89
CA ASP A 640 11.86 16.98 2.23
C ASP A 640 11.38 18.37 2.70
N SER A 641 11.46 18.63 4.01
CA SER A 641 10.91 19.83 4.67
C SER A 641 11.94 20.98 4.85
N ARG A 642 12.76 21.26 3.83
CA ARG A 642 13.73 22.37 3.88
C ARG A 642 13.14 23.70 3.41
N ASN A 643 12.24 24.25 4.23
CA ASN A 643 11.45 25.47 3.99
C ASN A 643 12.28 26.61 3.35
N LYS A 644 11.95 26.96 2.09
CA LYS A 644 12.60 28.02 1.29
C LYS A 644 11.71 28.66 0.22
N ASN A 645 10.68 27.97 -0.29
CA ASN A 645 9.75 28.51 -1.29
C ASN A 645 8.39 28.79 -0.64
N HIS A 646 8.18 30.03 -0.22
CA HIS A 646 6.97 30.46 0.49
C HIS A 646 5.68 30.19 -0.29
N ASN A 647 4.69 29.63 0.40
CA ASN A 647 3.32 29.41 -0.09
C ASN A 647 3.31 28.72 -1.47
N SER A 648 4.20 27.74 -1.65
CA SER A 648 4.22 26.89 -2.84
C SER A 648 3.21 25.75 -2.71
N GLY A 649 2.93 25.33 -1.48
CA GLY A 649 1.81 24.46 -1.13
C GLY A 649 2.08 22.98 -1.31
N ALA A 650 1.33 22.13 -0.59
CA ALA A 650 1.44 20.68 -0.57
C ALA A 650 0.07 20.00 -0.55
N LEU A 651 0.03 18.74 -0.96
CA LEU A 651 -1.06 17.82 -0.69
C LEU A 651 -0.53 16.63 0.12
N TYR A 652 -1.25 16.22 1.15
CA TYR A 652 -0.91 15.09 1.99
C TYR A 652 -1.90 13.96 1.78
N LEU A 653 -1.41 12.72 1.78
CA LEU A 653 -2.22 11.52 1.65
C LEU A 653 -2.14 10.70 2.94
N PHE A 654 -3.30 10.44 3.54
CA PHE A 654 -3.46 9.65 4.76
C PHE A 654 -4.26 8.38 4.47
N GLU A 655 -3.86 7.25 5.06
CA GLU A 655 -4.55 5.97 4.94
C GLU A 655 -5.02 5.48 6.31
N ARG A 656 -6.26 5.01 6.37
CA ARG A 656 -6.89 4.46 7.56
C ARG A 656 -6.48 3.00 7.78
N ASN A 657 -5.66 2.79 8.79
CA ASN A 657 -5.36 1.47 9.35
C ASN A 657 -6.13 1.32 10.68
N VAL A 658 -5.43 1.25 11.82
CA VAL A 658 -6.05 1.41 13.16
C VAL A 658 -6.23 2.89 13.52
N ARG A 659 -5.47 3.76 12.86
CA ARG A 659 -5.44 5.22 12.91
C ARG A 659 -5.29 5.75 11.49
N TRP A 660 -5.40 7.06 11.29
CA TRP A 660 -5.05 7.71 10.03
C TRP A 660 -3.56 8.03 9.99
N ASP A 661 -2.79 7.15 9.35
CA ASP A 661 -1.35 7.30 9.20
C ASP A 661 -1.04 8.13 7.95
N GLN A 662 -0.15 9.10 8.07
CA GLN A 662 0.34 9.86 6.92
C GLN A 662 1.24 8.96 6.08
N LYS A 663 0.94 8.86 4.78
CA LYS A 663 1.63 7.98 3.85
C LYS A 663 2.53 8.72 2.89
N ASN A 664 2.03 9.80 2.29
CA ASN A 664 2.79 10.60 1.32
C ASN A 664 2.55 12.11 1.52
N ARG A 665 3.57 12.92 1.22
CA ARG A 665 3.43 14.35 0.91
C ARG A 665 3.79 14.56 -0.55
N ILE A 666 2.95 15.29 -1.27
CA ILE A 666 3.01 15.54 -2.70
C ILE A 666 3.19 17.05 -2.89
N LYS A 667 4.11 17.40 -3.76
CA LYS A 667 4.48 18.77 -4.14
C LYS A 667 4.48 18.87 -5.66
N SER A 668 4.16 20.04 -6.20
CA SER A 668 4.34 20.32 -7.64
C SER A 668 5.72 19.88 -8.14
N ASN A 669 5.78 19.40 -9.39
CA ASN A 669 7.04 18.99 -10.04
C ASN A 669 8.03 20.15 -10.26
N ASN A 670 7.58 21.41 -10.14
CA ASN A 670 8.39 22.61 -10.21
C ASN A 670 7.83 23.68 -9.26
N PRO A 671 8.04 23.52 -7.92
CA PRO A 671 7.33 24.28 -6.90
C PRO A 671 7.78 25.75 -6.88
N ILE A 672 6.89 26.68 -7.25
CA ILE A 672 7.17 28.12 -7.25
C ILE A 672 6.51 28.87 -6.09
N THR A 673 7.11 29.98 -5.66
CA THR A 673 6.54 30.86 -4.64
C THR A 673 5.16 31.36 -5.06
N GLY A 674 4.14 31.10 -4.24
CA GLY A 674 2.75 31.50 -4.53
C GLY A 674 2.00 30.59 -5.50
N GLU A 675 2.48 29.38 -5.79
CA GLU A 675 1.76 28.40 -6.64
C GLU A 675 0.48 27.87 -6.00
N LYS A 676 0.39 27.90 -4.66
CA LYS A 676 -0.77 27.45 -3.87
C LYS A 676 -1.25 26.05 -4.30
N PHE A 677 -0.29 25.14 -4.51
CA PHE A 677 -0.55 23.73 -4.81
C PHE A 677 -1.20 23.05 -3.60
N GLY A 678 -2.27 22.28 -3.78
CA GLY A 678 -2.86 21.56 -2.65
C GLY A 678 -4.26 21.01 -2.84
N ILE A 679 -4.91 21.24 -3.99
CA ILE A 679 -6.20 20.60 -4.28
C ILE A 679 -5.96 19.21 -4.86
N GLY A 680 -6.59 18.20 -4.26
CA GLY A 680 -6.46 16.80 -4.65
C GLY A 680 -7.79 16.06 -4.61
N LEU A 681 -8.13 15.39 -5.71
CA LEU A 681 -9.37 14.62 -5.87
C LEU A 681 -9.07 13.12 -5.90
N LEU A 682 -9.72 12.32 -5.05
CA LEU A 682 -9.57 10.86 -5.01
C LEU A 682 -10.67 10.14 -5.80
N THR A 683 -10.31 9.03 -6.44
CA THR A 683 -11.26 7.98 -6.87
C THR A 683 -11.76 7.14 -5.70
N ASP A 684 -12.85 6.39 -5.87
CA ASP A 684 -13.46 5.62 -4.77
C ASP A 684 -12.56 4.48 -4.27
N ASP A 685 -11.72 3.98 -5.16
CA ASP A 685 -10.71 2.96 -4.88
C ASP A 685 -9.37 3.56 -4.39
N GLY A 686 -9.15 4.87 -4.56
CA GLY A 686 -7.91 5.55 -4.20
C GLY A 686 -6.72 5.32 -5.14
N ALA A 687 -6.95 4.98 -6.42
CA ALA A 687 -5.92 4.75 -7.43
C ALA A 687 -5.54 5.98 -8.28
N THR A 688 -6.46 6.91 -8.55
CA THR A 688 -6.14 8.15 -9.30
C THR A 688 -6.27 9.37 -8.39
N LEU A 689 -5.25 10.24 -8.48
CA LEU A 689 -5.25 11.58 -7.89
C LEU A 689 -5.12 12.59 -9.03
N ILE A 690 -6.04 13.56 -9.06
CA ILE A 690 -5.94 14.73 -9.95
C ILE A 690 -5.52 15.95 -9.13
N GLU A 691 -4.48 16.63 -9.61
CA GLU A 691 -3.90 17.83 -9.00
C GLU A 691 -4.41 19.09 -9.71
N GLN A 692 -4.75 20.14 -8.96
CA GLN A 692 -5.12 21.46 -9.48
C GLN A 692 -4.25 22.56 -8.85
N ASN A 693 -3.75 23.47 -9.69
CA ASN A 693 -2.94 24.63 -9.28
C ASN A 693 -3.78 25.90 -9.21
N SER A 694 -3.64 26.70 -8.15
CA SER A 694 -4.36 27.97 -7.98
C SER A 694 -3.43 29.18 -8.13
N LEU A 695 -3.13 29.55 -9.40
CA LEU A 695 -2.26 30.68 -9.74
C LEU A 695 -2.92 32.05 -9.45
N LEU A 696 -2.88 32.46 -8.17
CA LEU A 696 -3.26 33.79 -7.71
C LEU A 696 -2.16 34.83 -8.02
N TYR A 697 -2.53 35.97 -8.60
CA TYR A 697 -1.65 37.09 -8.97
C TYR A 697 -2.34 38.46 -8.86
#